data_AF-A0A1F2S485-F1
#
_entry.id   AF-A0A1F2S485-F1
#
_cell.length_a   1.000
_cell.length_b   1.000
_cell.length_c   1.000
_cell.angle_alpha   90.00
_cell.angle_beta   90.00
_cell.angle_gamma   90.00
#
_symmetry.space_group_name_H-M   'P 1'
#
loop_
_entity.id
_entity.type
_entity.pdbx_description
1 polymer ?
#
loop_
_entity_poly.entity_id
_entity_poly.type
_entity_poly.pdbx_seq_one_letter_code
_entity_poly.pdbx_strand_id
1 'polypeptide(L)'
;MIALASTLAALLVAPAMHAQQAGTLGAVMGSQAGPPSIILHNGKVLTVDNNFSVAQGVAIRGNQIAAVGANADVLKLSGPSTTVIDLKGRTVIPGLIDTHQHIHNYAEGAYGGALTPQQRGTYPLDWRGVRTKEDVLSQIRGVMAKYQFTPGEWIYLNNVGASDSEALIKILYDELDRWNLSTVTPNNPVALDLTIPDFNGYLVNDTGMKLLLDKHGAFMSKYGRFWIDNAGRPDGHLEPPAARLLLQYLPTPKPEDVAPIYKKYLEEMAATGLTTVSTRLPGYSKAAFELLRSRGQLTVRLGGGIQDVFGNLPEADLDQGMKKYSNIAGQGDDMLWVTSVAPTAIDGGGSRACTNEKRQGQLEVIDSWWPMGQCHTDQEFRGAAGRAGSIQANYFREWVVSSGKNNVRFANTHTAGDRSVKNMLDLIEQIQKQYGKDATKNWAMDHCRYVDPADMPRAARLGVWFSCAPKYIQNAPGVATAYNERMAQTMIVPVGTMVKAGVKVVYEADRDNYTWDDLEILLTRKDRQGKVWGEQDKVDRPTALRMITRWAADYVLKSDKLGSIESGKLADLVVLDRDYMTIPADDVSTLRPQLTLSDGKVIFLTPEFSAEHNLKPAGALIGKYDDLYARRPARGRVADF
;
A
#
# COMPACT_ATOMS: atom_id res chain seq x y z
N MET A 1 -85.30 13.60 8.18
CA MET A 1 -84.89 14.86 8.84
C MET A 1 -83.49 14.66 9.41
N ILE A 2 -82.54 15.51 8.97
CA ILE A 2 -81.35 16.02 9.70
C ILE A 2 -80.33 14.95 10.19
N ALA A 3 -79.22 14.68 9.49
CA ALA A 3 -77.97 15.45 9.33
C ALA A 3 -77.07 15.52 10.58
N LEU A 4 -75.84 14.96 10.49
CA LEU A 4 -74.57 15.36 11.14
C LEU A 4 -73.51 14.27 10.81
N ALA A 5 -72.67 14.46 9.78
CA ALA A 5 -71.40 15.20 9.77
C ALA A 5 -70.20 14.33 10.22
N SER A 6 -69.55 13.72 9.23
CA SER A 6 -68.23 13.08 9.30
C SER A 6 -67.15 14.07 8.85
N THR A 7 -66.19 14.37 9.72
CA THR A 7 -65.01 15.20 9.42
C THR A 7 -63.90 14.35 8.80
N LEU A 8 -63.74 14.46 7.48
CA LEU A 8 -62.51 14.12 6.75
C LEU A 8 -61.62 15.37 6.71
N ALA A 9 -60.42 15.31 7.30
CA ALA A 9 -59.39 16.31 7.07
C ALA A 9 -58.60 15.94 5.80
N ALA A 10 -58.86 16.66 4.71
CA ALA A 10 -58.05 16.62 3.50
C ALA A 10 -56.78 17.44 3.72
N LEU A 11 -55.61 16.79 3.72
CA LEU A 11 -54.32 17.45 3.57
C LEU A 11 -54.08 17.70 2.09
N LEU A 12 -54.15 18.98 1.73
CA LEU A 12 -53.80 19.53 0.43
C LEU A 12 -52.35 19.18 0.07
N VAL A 13 -52.18 18.42 -1.02
CA VAL A 13 -50.91 18.30 -1.74
C VAL A 13 -50.66 19.63 -2.44
N ALA A 14 -49.77 20.45 -1.89
CA ALA A 14 -49.21 21.58 -2.61
C ALA A 14 -48.21 21.06 -3.67
N PRO A 15 -48.22 21.58 -4.90
CA PRO A 15 -47.21 21.22 -5.88
C PRO A 15 -45.88 21.83 -5.43
N ALA A 16 -44.87 20.97 -5.23
CA ALA A 16 -43.52 21.44 -5.00
C ALA A 16 -43.06 22.24 -6.23
N MET A 17 -43.04 23.56 -6.08
CA MET A 17 -42.45 24.46 -7.06
C MET A 17 -41.00 24.05 -7.27
N HIS A 18 -40.66 23.74 -8.52
CA HIS A 18 -39.28 23.61 -8.96
C HIS A 18 -38.61 24.98 -8.79
N ALA A 19 -37.98 25.20 -7.64
CA ALA A 19 -37.01 26.25 -7.49
C ALA A 19 -35.78 25.84 -8.31
N GLN A 20 -35.70 26.30 -9.56
CA GLN A 20 -34.44 26.47 -10.26
C GLN A 20 -33.59 27.45 -9.44
N GLN A 21 -32.90 26.94 -8.42
CA GLN A 21 -31.69 27.60 -7.95
C GLN A 21 -30.63 27.37 -9.02
N ALA A 22 -30.50 28.36 -9.90
CA ALA A 22 -29.25 28.64 -10.60
C ALA A 22 -28.20 28.99 -9.54
N GLY A 23 -27.73 27.96 -8.83
CA GLY A 23 -26.52 28.03 -8.03
C GLY A 23 -25.37 28.16 -9.01
N THR A 24 -24.74 29.32 -8.99
CA THR A 24 -23.52 29.64 -9.71
C THR A 24 -22.46 28.57 -9.42
N LEU A 25 -22.38 27.54 -10.27
CA LEU A 25 -21.17 26.78 -10.52
C LEU A 25 -20.19 27.72 -11.24
N GLY A 26 -19.68 28.68 -10.48
CA GLY A 26 -18.38 29.27 -10.77
C GLY A 26 -17.37 28.17 -10.52
N ALA A 27 -17.18 27.30 -11.51
CA ALA A 27 -15.92 26.63 -11.67
C ALA A 27 -14.87 27.74 -11.60
N VAL A 28 -13.99 27.68 -10.61
CA VAL A 28 -12.73 28.42 -10.67
C VAL A 28 -11.91 27.73 -11.75
N MET A 29 -12.31 27.90 -13.01
CA MET A 29 -11.37 28.04 -14.11
C MET A 29 -10.66 29.36 -13.83
N GLY A 30 -9.73 29.34 -12.87
CA GLY A 30 -8.73 30.38 -12.78
C GLY A 30 -8.01 30.36 -14.11
N SER A 31 -8.32 31.33 -14.98
CA SER A 31 -7.61 31.52 -16.21
C SER A 31 -6.11 31.53 -15.90
N GLN A 32 -5.39 30.62 -16.53
CA GLN A 32 -3.93 30.58 -16.66
C GLN A 32 -3.38 31.82 -17.41
N ALA A 33 -3.80 33.02 -17.02
CA ALA A 33 -3.37 34.28 -17.61
C ALA A 33 -2.29 34.91 -16.72
N GLY A 34 -1.02 34.75 -17.14
CA GLY A 34 0.14 35.30 -16.43
C GLY A 34 1.44 34.58 -16.81
N PRO A 35 2.61 35.15 -16.48
CA PRO A 35 3.88 34.47 -16.64
C PRO A 35 3.96 33.21 -15.74
N PRO A 36 4.83 32.24 -16.05
CA PRO A 36 5.13 31.10 -15.18
C PRO A 36 5.54 31.56 -13.77
N SER A 37 5.17 30.81 -12.74
CA SER A 37 5.60 31.05 -11.36
C SER A 37 7.06 30.65 -11.15
N ILE A 38 7.50 29.55 -11.78
CA ILE A 38 8.85 29.00 -11.68
C ILE A 38 9.35 28.66 -13.08
N ILE A 39 10.59 29.00 -13.38
CA ILE A 39 11.33 28.49 -14.55
C ILE A 39 12.59 27.83 -14.05
N LEU A 40 12.79 26.56 -14.41
CA LEU A 40 14.06 25.85 -14.26
C LEU A 40 14.74 25.82 -15.63
N HIS A 41 15.98 26.29 -15.72
CA HIS A 41 16.71 26.31 -17.00
C HIS A 41 18.16 25.87 -16.81
N ASN A 42 18.87 25.70 -17.91
CA ASN A 42 20.27 25.25 -17.94
C ASN A 42 20.45 23.90 -17.23
N GLY A 43 19.50 22.98 -17.40
CA GLY A 43 19.57 21.63 -16.85
C GLY A 43 19.55 20.56 -17.93
N LYS A 44 19.66 19.31 -17.50
CA LYS A 44 19.36 18.12 -18.33
C LYS A 44 17.98 17.59 -17.93
N VAL A 45 16.93 18.02 -18.64
CA VAL A 45 15.55 17.65 -18.32
C VAL A 45 15.19 16.36 -19.04
N LEU A 46 15.17 15.23 -18.32
CA LEU A 46 14.66 13.96 -18.83
C LEU A 46 13.13 14.02 -18.80
N THR A 47 12.49 14.15 -19.95
CA THR A 47 11.02 14.36 -19.99
C THR A 47 10.24 13.10 -19.64
N VAL A 48 10.82 11.93 -19.95
CA VAL A 48 10.15 10.62 -19.88
C VAL A 48 8.83 10.63 -20.66
N ASP A 49 8.78 11.40 -21.74
CA ASP A 49 7.73 11.28 -22.74
C ASP A 49 7.86 9.93 -23.49
N ASN A 50 6.99 9.68 -24.47
CA ASN A 50 7.04 8.44 -25.25
C ASN A 50 8.42 8.21 -25.90
N ASN A 51 9.11 9.28 -26.30
CA ASN A 51 10.38 9.26 -27.01
C ASN A 51 11.60 9.34 -26.08
N PHE A 52 11.38 9.47 -24.77
CA PHE A 52 12.43 9.75 -23.77
C PHE A 52 13.28 10.98 -24.16
N SER A 53 12.60 12.07 -24.56
CA SER A 53 13.30 13.29 -24.99
C SER A 53 14.09 13.96 -23.85
N VAL A 54 15.11 14.74 -24.22
CA VAL A 54 15.91 15.56 -23.30
C VAL A 54 15.76 17.02 -23.67
N ALA A 55 15.38 17.85 -22.70
CA ALA A 55 15.24 19.29 -22.84
C ALA A 55 16.22 20.04 -21.93
N GLN A 56 16.27 21.37 -22.05
CA GLN A 56 17.19 22.23 -21.29
C GLN A 56 16.50 22.99 -20.15
N GLY A 57 15.18 23.19 -20.24
CA GLY A 57 14.41 23.87 -19.21
C GLY A 57 12.93 23.57 -19.25
N VAL A 58 12.25 23.92 -18.15
CA VAL A 58 10.82 23.75 -17.90
C VAL A 58 10.25 25.00 -17.24
N ALA A 59 9.10 25.46 -17.70
CA ALA A 59 8.34 26.57 -17.15
C ALA A 59 7.05 26.04 -16.51
N ILE A 60 6.78 26.45 -15.27
CA ILE A 60 5.63 26.01 -14.46
C ILE A 60 4.70 27.19 -14.23
N ARG A 61 3.40 27.02 -14.52
CA ARG A 61 2.37 28.01 -14.24
C ARG A 61 1.31 27.42 -13.33
N GLY A 62 1.17 27.98 -12.14
CA GLY A 62 0.31 27.41 -11.11
C GLY A 62 0.80 26.01 -10.76
N ASN A 63 -0.06 25.01 -10.95
CA ASN A 63 0.27 23.60 -10.70
C ASN A 63 0.58 22.79 -11.98
N GLN A 64 0.71 23.43 -13.14
CA GLN A 64 0.93 22.76 -14.43
C GLN A 64 2.23 23.19 -15.10
N ILE A 65 2.76 22.30 -15.93
CA ILE A 65 3.87 22.58 -16.83
C ILE A 65 3.33 23.42 -18.00
N ALA A 66 3.80 24.65 -18.12
CA ALA A 66 3.45 25.55 -19.20
C ALA A 66 4.26 25.24 -20.47
N ALA A 67 5.56 25.01 -20.33
CA ALA A 67 6.45 24.72 -21.45
C ALA A 67 7.65 23.87 -21.02
N VAL A 68 8.20 23.10 -21.96
CA VAL A 68 9.44 22.33 -21.82
C VAL A 68 10.21 22.43 -23.14
N GLY A 69 11.52 22.67 -23.10
CA GLY A 69 12.29 22.86 -24.33
C GLY A 69 13.66 23.50 -24.12
N ALA A 70 14.10 24.26 -25.12
CA ALA A 70 15.37 24.98 -25.08
C ALA A 70 15.35 26.13 -24.05
N ASN A 71 16.51 26.47 -23.50
CA ASN A 71 16.66 27.53 -22.49
C ASN A 71 16.04 28.86 -22.95
N ALA A 72 16.36 29.27 -24.18
CA ALA A 72 15.88 30.53 -24.73
C ALA A 72 14.35 30.59 -24.82
N ASP A 73 13.67 29.47 -25.07
CA ASP A 73 12.23 29.46 -25.28
C ASP A 73 11.46 29.49 -23.96
N VAL A 74 11.93 28.76 -22.94
CA VAL A 74 11.31 28.83 -21.61
C VAL A 74 11.59 30.17 -20.93
N LEU A 75 12.79 30.74 -21.07
CA LEU A 75 13.15 32.02 -20.44
C LEU A 75 12.37 33.21 -21.01
N LYS A 76 12.01 33.18 -22.30
CA LYS A 76 11.12 34.20 -22.91
C LYS A 76 9.76 34.31 -22.23
N LEU A 77 9.32 33.25 -21.52
CA LEU A 77 8.04 33.25 -20.82
C LEU A 77 8.11 33.96 -19.46
N SER A 78 9.30 34.27 -18.96
CA SER A 78 9.49 34.90 -17.65
C SER A 78 8.79 36.26 -17.55
N GLY A 79 8.29 36.57 -16.35
CA GLY A 79 7.76 37.88 -16.00
C GLY A 79 8.29 38.36 -14.65
N PRO A 80 7.88 39.55 -14.18
CA PRO A 80 8.46 40.19 -13.00
C PRO A 80 8.36 39.38 -11.69
N SER A 81 7.38 38.48 -11.58
CA SER A 81 7.16 37.61 -10.42
C SER A 81 7.66 36.17 -10.63
N THR A 82 8.27 35.87 -11.78
CA THR A 82 8.77 34.52 -12.07
C THR A 82 10.05 34.26 -11.28
N THR A 83 10.06 33.16 -10.53
CA THR A 83 11.28 32.64 -9.92
C THR A 83 12.07 31.87 -10.97
N VAL A 84 13.23 32.40 -11.38
CA VAL A 84 14.10 31.78 -12.39
C VAL A 84 15.27 31.09 -11.69
N ILE A 85 15.42 29.77 -11.92
CA ILE A 85 16.42 28.92 -11.27
C ILE A 85 17.36 28.35 -12.34
N ASP A 86 18.62 28.77 -12.30
CA ASP A 86 19.71 28.22 -13.12
C ASP A 86 20.20 26.90 -12.52
N LEU A 87 19.92 25.78 -13.18
CA LEU A 87 20.23 24.45 -12.68
C LEU A 87 21.72 24.08 -12.77
N LYS A 88 22.55 24.86 -13.48
CA LYS A 88 23.99 24.61 -13.67
C LYS A 88 24.31 23.19 -14.15
N GLY A 89 23.52 22.70 -15.09
CA GLY A 89 23.67 21.37 -15.71
C GLY A 89 23.06 20.21 -14.91
N ARG A 90 22.45 20.46 -13.74
CA ARG A 90 21.79 19.42 -12.94
C ARG A 90 20.66 18.75 -13.71
N THR A 91 20.38 17.49 -13.35
CA THR A 91 19.35 16.68 -14.02
C THR A 91 17.99 16.93 -13.40
N VAL A 92 16.96 17.03 -14.25
CA VAL A 92 15.55 17.10 -13.84
C VAL A 92 14.83 15.86 -14.34
N ILE A 93 14.04 15.24 -13.48
CA ILE A 93 13.19 14.09 -13.81
C ILE A 93 11.74 14.36 -13.36
N PRO A 94 10.73 13.63 -13.89
CA PRO A 94 9.39 13.69 -13.34
C PRO A 94 9.38 13.25 -11.87
N GLY A 95 8.40 13.74 -11.11
CA GLY A 95 8.15 13.31 -9.73
C GLY A 95 8.02 11.78 -9.64
N LEU A 96 8.67 11.19 -8.65
CA LEU A 96 8.67 9.74 -8.48
C LEU A 96 7.33 9.26 -7.94
N ILE A 97 6.87 8.14 -8.47
CA ILE A 97 5.61 7.49 -8.12
C ILE A 97 5.89 6.09 -7.59
N ASP A 98 5.64 5.88 -6.30
CA ASP A 98 5.64 4.55 -5.69
C ASP A 98 4.25 3.94 -5.83
N THR A 99 4.13 2.78 -6.48
CA THR A 99 2.81 2.16 -6.73
C THR A 99 2.32 1.25 -5.61
N HIS A 100 3.15 0.98 -4.60
CA HIS A 100 2.73 0.25 -3.42
C HIS A 100 3.65 0.52 -2.22
N GLN A 101 3.10 1.09 -1.16
CA GLN A 101 3.80 1.27 0.12
C GLN A 101 2.83 1.19 1.29
N HIS A 102 3.26 0.81 2.49
CA HIS A 102 2.43 0.88 3.69
C HIS A 102 2.63 2.16 4.53
N ILE A 103 2.47 3.34 3.91
CA ILE A 103 2.78 4.66 4.51
C ILE A 103 2.27 4.80 5.96
N HIS A 104 1.03 4.42 6.21
CA HIS A 104 0.40 4.55 7.53
C HIS A 104 1.08 3.69 8.59
N ASN A 105 1.32 2.40 8.28
CA ASN A 105 2.02 1.48 9.18
C ASN A 105 3.45 1.96 9.47
N TYR A 106 4.16 2.44 8.45
CA TYR A 106 5.53 2.93 8.61
C TYR A 106 5.60 4.23 9.39
N ALA A 107 4.69 5.18 9.13
CA ALA A 107 4.62 6.40 9.90
C ALA A 107 4.27 6.12 11.37
N GLU A 108 3.36 5.17 11.66
CA GLU A 108 2.99 4.77 13.01
C GLU A 108 4.08 3.98 13.74
N GLY A 109 4.84 3.16 13.01
CA GLY A 109 6.02 2.45 13.53
C GLY A 109 7.18 3.41 13.81
N ALA A 110 7.48 4.29 12.86
CA ALA A 110 8.57 5.26 12.97
C ALA A 110 8.26 6.34 14.01
N TYR A 111 7.12 7.01 13.91
CA TYR A 111 6.83 8.22 14.69
C TYR A 111 5.76 8.04 15.77
N GLY A 112 5.03 6.93 15.77
CA GLY A 112 3.94 6.71 16.72
C GLY A 112 4.40 6.51 18.15
N GLY A 113 5.71 6.39 18.45
CA GLY A 113 6.21 6.15 19.82
C GLY A 113 5.74 7.17 20.86
N ALA A 114 5.27 8.35 20.42
CA ALA A 114 4.64 9.36 21.28
C ALA A 114 3.16 9.07 21.61
N LEU A 115 2.48 8.19 20.87
CA LEU A 115 1.08 7.81 21.10
C LEU A 115 0.99 6.80 22.23
N THR A 116 0.09 7.07 23.18
CA THR A 116 -0.29 6.13 24.24
C THR A 116 -1.01 4.90 23.65
N PRO A 117 -0.99 3.74 24.34
CA PRO A 117 -1.78 2.57 23.94
C PRO A 117 -3.26 2.88 23.70
N GLN A 118 -3.86 3.75 24.51
CA GLN A 118 -5.25 4.18 24.33
C GLN A 118 -5.46 5.00 23.06
N GLN A 119 -4.53 5.90 22.70
CA GLN A 119 -4.59 6.62 21.42
C GLN A 119 -4.40 5.69 20.22
N ARG A 120 -3.58 4.65 20.35
CA ARG A 120 -3.38 3.65 19.30
C ARG A 120 -4.55 2.67 19.17
N GLY A 121 -5.28 2.44 20.27
CA GLY A 121 -6.24 1.33 20.38
C GLY A 121 -5.56 -0.04 20.53
N THR A 122 -4.23 -0.09 20.72
CA THR A 122 -3.45 -1.33 20.73
C THR A 122 -2.62 -1.42 22.01
N TYR A 123 -2.66 -2.56 22.69
CA TYR A 123 -1.96 -2.76 23.97
C TYR A 123 -0.80 -3.75 23.80
N PRO A 124 0.45 -3.29 23.92
CA PRO A 124 1.61 -4.11 23.59
C PRO A 124 1.92 -5.16 24.66
N LEU A 125 2.22 -6.39 24.23
CA LEU A 125 2.86 -7.44 25.01
C LEU A 125 4.34 -7.51 24.62
N ASP A 126 5.26 -7.52 25.59
CA ASP A 126 6.70 -7.52 25.36
C ASP A 126 7.26 -8.95 25.40
N TRP A 127 7.70 -9.43 24.23
CA TRP A 127 8.11 -10.82 24.05
C TRP A 127 9.59 -11.07 24.34
N ARG A 128 10.40 -10.02 24.59
CA ARG A 128 11.84 -10.17 24.85
C ARG A 128 12.12 -11.03 26.09
N GLY A 129 11.23 -10.94 27.08
CA GLY A 129 11.30 -11.70 28.34
C GLY A 129 10.46 -12.98 28.37
N VAL A 130 9.64 -13.26 27.35
CA VAL A 130 8.72 -14.42 27.36
C VAL A 130 9.52 -15.72 27.26
N ARG A 131 9.18 -16.70 28.09
CA ARG A 131 9.76 -18.06 28.07
C ARG A 131 8.68 -19.14 28.10
N THR A 132 7.50 -18.81 28.61
CA THR A 132 6.38 -19.73 28.79
C THR A 132 5.07 -19.05 28.41
N LYS A 133 4.03 -19.85 28.12
CA LYS A 133 2.66 -19.35 28.00
C LYS A 133 2.20 -18.52 29.20
N GLU A 134 2.57 -18.89 30.42
CA GLU A 134 2.15 -18.16 31.63
C GLU A 134 2.74 -16.75 31.68
N ASP A 135 3.93 -16.52 31.13
CA ASP A 135 4.50 -15.17 31.03
C ASP A 135 3.60 -14.26 30.18
N VAL A 136 3.04 -14.80 29.10
CA VAL A 136 2.09 -14.07 28.23
C VAL A 136 0.81 -13.79 28.99
N LEU A 137 0.22 -14.80 29.64
CA LEU A 137 -1.01 -14.63 30.43
C LEU A 137 -0.83 -13.63 31.58
N SER A 138 0.32 -13.64 32.24
CA SER A 138 0.70 -12.69 33.29
C SER A 138 0.77 -11.25 32.77
N GLN A 139 1.39 -11.04 31.60
CA GLN A 139 1.39 -9.72 30.95
C GLN A 139 -0.03 -9.25 30.62
N ILE A 140 -0.90 -10.15 30.13
CA ILE A 140 -2.31 -9.82 29.87
C ILE A 140 -3.03 -9.41 31.16
N ARG A 141 -2.83 -10.12 32.28
CA ARG A 141 -3.39 -9.68 33.59
C ARG A 141 -2.91 -8.29 33.97
N GLY A 142 -1.63 -7.98 33.72
CA GLY A 142 -1.05 -6.65 33.95
C GLY A 142 -1.72 -5.57 33.09
N VAL A 143 -1.97 -5.86 31.81
CA VAL A 143 -2.73 -4.96 30.91
C VAL A 143 -4.15 -4.75 31.44
N MET A 144 -4.87 -5.81 31.79
CA MET A 144 -6.23 -5.72 32.33
C MET A 144 -6.28 -4.88 33.61
N ALA A 145 -5.37 -5.10 34.55
CA ALA A 145 -5.30 -4.37 35.82
C ALA A 145 -4.94 -2.89 35.63
N LYS A 146 -4.05 -2.59 34.69
CA LYS A 146 -3.58 -1.22 34.43
C LYS A 146 -4.64 -0.35 33.76
N TYR A 147 -5.37 -0.89 32.79
CA TYR A 147 -6.26 -0.10 31.94
C TYR A 147 -7.73 -0.16 32.34
N GLN A 148 -8.14 -1.16 33.13
CA GLN A 148 -9.50 -1.27 33.70
C GLN A 148 -10.61 -1.12 32.65
N PHE A 149 -10.54 -1.93 31.60
CA PHE A 149 -11.49 -1.93 30.48
C PHE A 149 -12.94 -2.12 30.93
N THR A 150 -13.86 -1.52 30.17
CA THR A 150 -15.30 -1.74 30.41
C THR A 150 -15.68 -3.14 29.97
N PRO A 151 -16.45 -3.94 30.74
CA PRO A 151 -16.91 -5.25 30.29
C PRO A 151 -17.59 -5.20 28.91
N GLY A 152 -17.24 -6.14 28.03
CA GLY A 152 -17.73 -6.20 26.64
C GLY A 152 -16.96 -5.34 25.63
N GLU A 153 -16.09 -4.43 26.08
CA GLU A 153 -15.19 -3.68 25.20
C GLU A 153 -14.15 -4.60 24.55
N TRP A 154 -13.94 -4.47 23.24
CA TRP A 154 -12.91 -5.20 22.50
C TRP A 154 -11.51 -4.70 22.88
N ILE A 155 -10.64 -5.65 23.23
CA ILE A 155 -9.25 -5.38 23.57
C ILE A 155 -8.35 -5.98 22.52
N TYR A 156 -7.49 -5.13 21.95
CA TYR A 156 -6.53 -5.54 20.95
C TYR A 156 -5.12 -5.58 21.53
N LEU A 157 -4.52 -6.77 21.50
CA LEU A 157 -3.18 -7.03 22.01
C LEU A 157 -2.23 -7.22 20.84
N ASN A 158 -1.13 -6.45 20.82
CA ASN A 158 -0.11 -6.57 19.79
C ASN A 158 1.22 -7.04 20.39
N ASN A 159 1.98 -7.82 19.62
CA ASN A 159 3.25 -8.36 20.10
C ASN A 159 4.41 -7.43 19.71
N VAL A 160 5.22 -7.02 20.68
CA VAL A 160 6.44 -6.25 20.44
C VAL A 160 7.68 -7.02 20.87
N GLY A 161 8.74 -6.93 20.08
CA GLY A 161 10.00 -7.62 20.37
C GLY A 161 9.89 -9.14 20.34
N ALA A 162 8.90 -9.69 19.64
CA ALA A 162 8.84 -11.11 19.34
C ALA A 162 10.04 -11.44 18.44
N SER A 163 10.83 -12.44 18.84
CA SER A 163 11.89 -12.98 17.99
C SER A 163 11.34 -14.13 17.16
N ASP A 164 11.93 -14.38 16.00
CA ASP A 164 11.63 -15.53 15.16
C ASP A 164 12.14 -16.86 15.77
N SER A 165 12.25 -16.96 17.09
CA SER A 165 12.69 -18.20 17.73
C SER A 165 11.56 -19.22 17.77
N GLU A 166 11.92 -20.49 17.54
CA GLU A 166 10.95 -21.59 17.48
C GLU A 166 10.18 -21.74 18.79
N ALA A 167 10.84 -21.50 19.93
CA ALA A 167 10.20 -21.54 21.23
C ALA A 167 9.09 -20.48 21.39
N LEU A 168 9.31 -19.23 20.96
CA LEU A 168 8.28 -18.19 21.07
C LEU A 168 7.11 -18.44 20.10
N ILE A 169 7.42 -18.91 18.90
CA ILE A 169 6.43 -19.27 17.88
C ILE A 169 5.55 -20.44 18.37
N LYS A 170 6.12 -21.44 19.04
CA LYS A 170 5.37 -22.53 19.69
C LYS A 170 4.40 -22.05 20.76
N ILE A 171 4.81 -21.09 21.59
CA ILE A 171 3.91 -20.49 22.60
C ILE A 171 2.69 -19.89 21.91
N LEU A 172 2.91 -19.11 20.85
CA LEU A 172 1.85 -18.40 20.14
C LEU A 172 0.89 -19.32 19.39
N TYR A 173 1.42 -20.34 18.71
CA TYR A 173 0.63 -21.17 17.80
C TYR A 173 0.22 -22.53 18.36
N ASP A 174 0.96 -23.11 19.31
CA ASP A 174 0.72 -24.47 19.78
C ASP A 174 0.23 -24.50 21.23
N GLU A 175 0.73 -23.61 22.08
CA GLU A 175 0.41 -23.61 23.50
C GLU A 175 -0.78 -22.72 23.85
N LEU A 176 -0.89 -21.54 23.25
CA LEU A 176 -1.97 -20.59 23.50
C LEU A 176 -3.23 -20.97 22.71
N ASP A 177 -4.38 -20.78 23.35
CA ASP A 177 -5.69 -20.99 22.76
C ASP A 177 -6.72 -20.02 23.35
N ARG A 178 -7.94 -20.02 22.82
CA ARG A 178 -9.02 -19.14 23.27
C ARG A 178 -9.39 -19.35 24.73
N TRP A 179 -9.26 -20.58 25.23
CA TRP A 179 -9.63 -20.93 26.60
C TRP A 179 -8.61 -20.36 27.58
N ASN A 180 -7.32 -20.41 27.23
CA ASN A 180 -6.23 -19.81 28.00
C ASN A 180 -6.42 -18.30 28.10
N LEU A 181 -6.67 -17.61 26.98
CA LEU A 181 -6.94 -16.17 27.01
C LEU A 181 -8.16 -15.85 27.90
N SER A 182 -9.24 -16.62 27.80
CA SER A 182 -10.43 -16.42 28.63
C SER A 182 -10.20 -16.54 30.13
N THR A 183 -9.16 -17.25 30.59
CA THR A 183 -8.83 -17.31 32.02
C THR A 183 -8.40 -15.96 32.60
N VAL A 184 -7.88 -15.06 31.75
CA VAL A 184 -7.38 -13.74 32.15
C VAL A 184 -8.22 -12.59 31.62
N THR A 185 -9.12 -12.84 30.66
CA THR A 185 -10.00 -11.84 30.05
C THR A 185 -11.48 -12.29 29.98
N PRO A 186 -12.07 -12.81 31.08
CA PRO A 186 -13.38 -13.49 31.02
C PRO A 186 -14.54 -12.59 30.55
N ASN A 187 -14.46 -11.29 30.81
CA ASN A 187 -15.57 -10.34 30.58
C ASN A 187 -15.39 -9.48 29.31
N ASN A 188 -14.29 -9.65 28.58
CA ASN A 188 -13.95 -8.81 27.45
C ASN A 188 -13.58 -9.66 26.24
N PRO A 189 -14.10 -9.39 25.04
CA PRO A 189 -13.58 -9.99 23.84
C PRO A 189 -12.16 -9.49 23.57
N VAL A 190 -11.26 -10.42 23.24
CA VAL A 190 -9.84 -10.13 22.98
C VAL A 190 -9.45 -10.65 21.62
N ALA A 191 -8.66 -9.85 20.89
CA ALA A 191 -7.90 -10.27 19.72
C ALA A 191 -6.41 -10.07 20.00
N LEU A 192 -5.64 -11.15 19.94
CA LEU A 192 -4.18 -11.16 20.04
C LEU A 192 -3.60 -11.31 18.62
N ASP A 193 -2.80 -10.34 18.20
CA ASP A 193 -2.06 -10.37 16.95
C ASP A 193 -1.13 -11.60 16.88
N LEU A 194 -1.14 -12.31 15.75
CA LEU A 194 -0.28 -13.50 15.56
C LEU A 194 1.09 -13.16 14.95
N THR A 195 1.50 -11.89 14.92
CA THR A 195 2.69 -11.40 14.18
C THR A 195 2.69 -11.71 12.68
N ILE A 196 1.49 -11.99 12.14
CA ILE A 196 1.27 -12.22 10.72
C ILE A 196 0.79 -10.91 10.07
N PRO A 197 1.55 -10.33 9.11
CA PRO A 197 1.17 -9.09 8.44
C PRO A 197 -0.19 -9.18 7.72
N ASP A 198 -0.72 -8.02 7.33
CA ASP A 198 -1.94 -7.89 6.52
C ASP A 198 -3.20 -8.48 7.16
N PHE A 199 -3.26 -8.48 8.50
CA PHE A 199 -4.40 -8.98 9.27
C PHE A 199 -4.66 -10.47 8.97
N ASN A 200 -3.59 -11.22 8.65
CA ASN A 200 -3.66 -12.62 8.24
C ASN A 200 -3.65 -13.62 9.41
N GLY A 201 -3.67 -13.15 10.66
CA GLY A 201 -3.70 -14.03 11.82
C GLY A 201 -4.07 -13.33 13.12
N TYR A 202 -5.11 -13.84 13.80
CA TYR A 202 -5.48 -13.43 15.15
C TYR A 202 -5.82 -14.64 16.01
N LEU A 203 -5.43 -14.61 17.29
CA LEU A 203 -5.98 -15.50 18.31
C LEU A 203 -7.04 -14.74 19.11
N VAL A 204 -8.28 -15.23 19.09
CA VAL A 204 -9.40 -14.66 19.84
C VAL A 204 -9.76 -15.50 21.06
N ASN A 205 -10.17 -14.86 22.16
CA ASN A 205 -10.67 -15.58 23.34
C ASN A 205 -12.11 -16.11 23.15
N ASP A 206 -12.62 -16.89 24.11
CA ASP A 206 -13.96 -17.51 23.99
C ASP A 206 -15.09 -16.46 23.90
N THR A 207 -14.98 -15.34 24.62
CA THR A 207 -15.94 -14.24 24.56
C THR A 207 -15.97 -13.60 23.17
N GLY A 208 -14.80 -13.34 22.58
CA GLY A 208 -14.67 -12.83 21.21
C GLY A 208 -15.20 -13.82 20.18
N MET A 209 -14.87 -15.11 20.32
CA MET A 209 -15.33 -16.15 19.40
C MET A 209 -16.86 -16.30 19.42
N LYS A 210 -17.49 -16.24 20.60
CA LYS A 210 -18.96 -16.26 20.72
C LYS A 210 -19.58 -15.07 20.01
N LEU A 211 -19.09 -13.85 20.24
CA LEU A 211 -19.58 -12.65 19.55
C LEU A 211 -19.44 -12.73 18.03
N LEU A 212 -18.33 -13.28 17.53
CA LEU A 212 -18.13 -13.49 16.10
C LEU A 212 -19.10 -14.52 15.54
N LEU A 213 -19.32 -15.65 16.22
CA LEU A 213 -20.29 -16.66 15.79
C LEU A 213 -21.74 -16.16 15.86
N ASP A 214 -22.08 -15.36 16.87
CA ASP A 214 -23.42 -14.79 17.02
C ASP A 214 -23.74 -13.79 15.90
N LYS A 215 -22.77 -12.96 15.51
CA LYS A 215 -22.97 -11.94 14.47
C LYS A 215 -22.71 -12.44 13.05
N HIS A 216 -21.73 -13.35 12.88
CA HIS A 216 -21.18 -13.75 11.58
C HIS A 216 -21.22 -15.27 11.36
N GLY A 217 -21.99 -16.02 12.16
CA GLY A 217 -22.00 -17.49 12.12
C GLY A 217 -22.31 -18.09 10.76
N ALA A 218 -23.22 -17.50 9.98
CA ALA A 218 -23.51 -17.95 8.62
C ALA A 218 -22.30 -17.78 7.69
N PHE A 219 -21.61 -16.63 7.79
CA PHE A 219 -20.38 -16.38 7.03
C PHE A 219 -19.27 -17.34 7.47
N MET A 220 -19.04 -17.49 8.77
CA MET A 220 -17.98 -18.36 9.30
C MET A 220 -18.24 -19.84 9.01
N SER A 221 -19.50 -20.29 9.00
CA SER A 221 -19.84 -21.67 8.64
C SER A 221 -19.55 -21.97 7.18
N LYS A 222 -19.74 -21.00 6.28
CA LYS A 222 -19.52 -21.18 4.84
C LYS A 222 -18.05 -20.94 4.43
N TYR A 223 -17.45 -19.87 4.95
CA TYR A 223 -16.18 -19.31 4.49
C TYR A 223 -15.08 -19.22 5.56
N GLY A 224 -15.42 -19.48 6.83
CA GLY A 224 -14.55 -19.21 7.96
C GLY A 224 -13.29 -20.07 7.94
N ARG A 225 -12.12 -19.42 7.94
CA ARG A 225 -10.83 -20.08 8.13
C ARG A 225 -10.38 -19.89 9.57
N PHE A 226 -10.40 -20.96 10.34
CA PHE A 226 -9.98 -20.98 11.74
C PHE A 226 -9.40 -22.35 12.07
N TRP A 227 -8.59 -22.41 13.14
CA TRP A 227 -8.04 -23.69 13.58
C TRP A 227 -8.96 -24.38 14.58
N ILE A 228 -8.80 -25.69 14.70
CA ILE A 228 -9.57 -26.56 15.58
C ILE A 228 -8.68 -27.32 16.56
N ASP A 229 -9.22 -27.57 17.75
CA ASP A 229 -8.61 -28.46 18.73
C ASP A 229 -8.80 -29.95 18.38
N ASN A 230 -8.25 -30.84 19.20
CA ASN A 230 -8.39 -32.29 19.02
C ASN A 230 -9.84 -32.80 19.12
N ALA A 231 -10.77 -32.00 19.62
CA ALA A 231 -12.20 -32.29 19.67
C ALA A 231 -12.98 -31.67 18.50
N GLY A 232 -12.29 -31.04 17.54
CA GLY A 232 -12.89 -30.41 16.36
C GLY A 232 -13.52 -29.04 16.65
N ARG A 233 -13.28 -28.44 17.81
CA ARG A 233 -13.85 -27.15 18.21
C ARG A 233 -12.92 -26.02 17.78
N PRO A 234 -13.42 -24.86 17.31
CA PRO A 234 -12.58 -23.70 17.00
C PRO A 234 -11.72 -23.33 18.22
N ASP A 235 -10.40 -23.27 18.06
CA ASP A 235 -9.46 -23.01 19.16
C ASP A 235 -9.19 -21.52 19.39
N GLY A 236 -9.70 -20.66 18.50
CA GLY A 236 -9.54 -19.21 18.54
C GLY A 236 -8.56 -18.65 17.52
N HIS A 237 -7.72 -19.47 16.88
CA HIS A 237 -6.87 -18.99 15.80
C HIS A 237 -7.70 -18.77 14.53
N LEU A 238 -7.68 -17.54 14.03
CA LEU A 238 -8.39 -17.13 12.83
C LEU A 238 -7.39 -16.78 11.74
N GLU A 239 -7.67 -17.24 10.52
CA GLU A 239 -7.03 -16.79 9.28
C GLU A 239 -8.08 -16.09 8.38
N PRO A 240 -7.68 -15.27 7.40
CA PRO A 240 -8.62 -14.65 6.48
C PRO A 240 -9.44 -15.70 5.71
N PRO A 241 -10.74 -15.47 5.47
CA PRO A 241 -11.44 -14.22 5.71
C PRO A 241 -11.89 -14.01 7.16
N ALA A 242 -11.91 -15.04 8.01
CA ALA A 242 -12.44 -14.93 9.37
C ALA A 242 -11.66 -13.93 10.24
N ALA A 243 -10.33 -13.91 10.13
CA ALA A 243 -9.48 -12.96 10.85
C ALA A 243 -9.85 -11.49 10.54
N ARG A 244 -10.31 -11.20 9.32
CA ARG A 244 -10.61 -9.84 8.87
C ARG A 244 -12.02 -9.36 9.24
N LEU A 245 -12.89 -10.26 9.73
CA LEU A 245 -14.14 -9.86 10.39
C LEU A 245 -13.87 -8.99 11.62
N LEU A 246 -12.69 -9.11 12.23
CA LEU A 246 -12.28 -8.32 13.38
C LEU A 246 -12.07 -6.84 13.06
N LEU A 247 -11.73 -6.48 11.82
CA LEU A 247 -11.35 -5.10 11.44
C LEU A 247 -12.41 -4.06 11.83
N GLN A 248 -13.70 -4.42 11.78
CA GLN A 248 -14.80 -3.54 12.16
C GLN A 248 -14.97 -3.33 13.68
N TYR A 249 -14.31 -4.18 14.49
CA TYR A 249 -14.35 -4.14 15.95
C TYR A 249 -13.05 -3.61 16.55
N LEU A 250 -11.98 -3.51 15.75
CA LEU A 250 -10.71 -2.99 16.22
C LEU A 250 -10.82 -1.49 16.47
N PRO A 251 -10.44 -1.00 17.66
CA PRO A 251 -10.34 0.43 17.89
C PRO A 251 -9.28 1.03 16.96
N THR A 252 -9.63 2.12 16.29
CA THR A 252 -8.71 2.83 15.39
C THR A 252 -8.26 4.15 16.01
N PRO A 253 -7.01 4.59 15.79
CA PRO A 253 -6.56 5.92 16.19
C PRO A 253 -7.43 7.03 15.61
N LYS A 254 -7.51 8.16 16.32
CA LYS A 254 -8.19 9.34 15.80
C LYS A 254 -7.34 9.98 14.68
N PRO A 255 -7.95 10.47 13.60
CA PRO A 255 -7.23 11.17 12.53
C PRO A 255 -6.32 12.31 13.02
N GLU A 256 -6.71 13.00 14.08
CA GLU A 256 -6.00 14.13 14.68
C GLU A 256 -4.72 13.70 15.40
N ASP A 257 -4.69 12.48 15.95
CA ASP A 257 -3.53 11.91 16.62
C ASP A 257 -2.49 11.45 15.58
N VAL A 258 -2.94 10.90 14.44
CA VAL A 258 -2.04 10.30 13.43
C VAL A 258 -1.64 11.25 12.29
N ALA A 259 -2.42 12.29 11.98
CA ALA A 259 -2.07 13.24 10.91
C ALA A 259 -0.69 13.91 11.12
N PRO A 260 -0.29 14.36 12.32
CA PRO A 260 1.03 14.95 12.54
C PRO A 260 2.19 13.98 12.30
N ILE A 261 2.01 12.68 12.59
CA ILE A 261 3.06 11.66 12.36
C ILE A 261 3.13 11.28 10.87
N TYR A 262 2.00 11.24 10.17
CA TYR A 262 1.97 11.02 8.72
C TYR A 262 2.69 12.16 8.00
N LYS A 263 2.45 13.42 8.39
CA LYS A 263 3.15 14.58 7.84
C LYS A 263 4.68 14.44 7.91
N LYS A 264 5.22 13.99 9.04
CA LYS A 264 6.68 13.78 9.19
C LYS A 264 7.21 12.72 8.24
N TYR A 265 6.44 11.67 8.01
CA TYR A 265 6.83 10.63 7.06
C TYR A 265 6.75 11.14 5.60
N LEU A 266 5.71 11.92 5.25
CA LEU A 266 5.62 12.58 3.93
C LEU A 266 6.77 13.56 3.68
N GLU A 267 7.28 14.22 4.72
CA GLU A 267 8.49 15.05 4.65
C GLU A 267 9.73 14.24 4.25
N GLU A 268 9.92 13.03 4.82
CA GLU A 268 11.00 12.14 4.40
C GLU A 268 10.85 11.70 2.94
N MET A 269 9.63 11.37 2.51
CA MET A 269 9.34 10.95 1.14
C MET A 269 9.61 12.06 0.12
N ALA A 270 9.21 13.29 0.45
CA ALA A 270 9.51 14.45 -0.39
C ALA A 270 11.02 14.63 -0.59
N ALA A 271 11.83 14.33 0.44
CA ALA A 271 13.28 14.40 0.38
C ALA A 271 13.94 13.27 -0.45
N THR A 272 13.22 12.19 -0.76
CA THR A 272 13.68 11.14 -1.68
C THR A 272 13.21 11.37 -3.12
N GLY A 273 12.36 12.36 -3.35
CA GLY A 273 11.83 12.73 -4.68
C GLY A 273 10.46 12.13 -4.99
N LEU A 274 9.85 11.43 -4.03
CA LEU A 274 8.49 10.91 -4.15
C LEU A 274 7.48 12.06 -4.13
N THR A 275 6.63 12.13 -5.16
CA THR A 275 5.52 13.09 -5.24
C THR A 275 4.17 12.41 -5.25
N THR A 276 4.12 11.11 -5.57
CA THR A 276 2.89 10.32 -5.55
C THR A 276 3.15 8.94 -4.96
N VAL A 277 2.20 8.43 -4.19
CA VAL A 277 2.24 7.07 -3.68
C VAL A 277 0.88 6.42 -3.83
N SER A 278 0.89 5.12 -4.14
CA SER A 278 -0.28 4.27 -4.02
C SER A 278 -0.12 3.27 -2.89
N THR A 279 -1.22 3.00 -2.20
CA THR A 279 -1.23 2.24 -0.96
C THR A 279 -2.60 1.63 -0.72
N ARG A 280 -2.71 0.73 0.26
CA ARG A 280 -3.99 0.31 0.85
C ARG A 280 -4.30 1.30 1.98
N LEU A 281 -5.47 1.92 1.97
CA LEU A 281 -5.87 2.93 2.95
C LEU A 281 -6.99 2.40 3.86
N PRO A 282 -6.69 2.14 5.13
CA PRO A 282 -7.70 2.01 6.17
C PRO A 282 -8.52 3.30 6.31
N GLY A 283 -9.78 3.18 6.76
CA GLY A 283 -10.69 4.32 6.87
C GLY A 283 -10.17 5.47 7.74
N TYR A 284 -9.58 5.17 8.91
CA TYR A 284 -9.03 6.19 9.80
C TYR A 284 -7.80 6.89 9.19
N SER A 285 -6.97 6.14 8.47
CA SER A 285 -5.78 6.68 7.80
C SER A 285 -6.16 7.60 6.65
N LYS A 286 -7.16 7.20 5.84
CA LYS A 286 -7.75 8.06 4.81
C LYS A 286 -8.25 9.38 5.39
N ALA A 287 -8.98 9.34 6.51
CA ALA A 287 -9.46 10.53 7.20
C ALA A 287 -8.30 11.44 7.69
N ALA A 288 -7.18 10.86 8.13
CA ALA A 288 -6.00 11.64 8.52
C ALA A 288 -5.33 12.34 7.33
N PHE A 289 -5.24 11.68 6.17
CA PHE A 289 -4.77 12.31 4.94
C PHE A 289 -5.73 13.37 4.41
N GLU A 290 -7.04 13.18 4.55
CA GLU A 290 -8.05 14.21 4.26
C GLU A 290 -7.90 15.43 5.18
N LEU A 291 -7.56 15.21 6.46
CA LEU A 291 -7.25 16.28 7.41
C LEU A 291 -5.98 17.04 7.03
N LEU A 292 -4.92 16.34 6.60
CA LEU A 292 -3.72 17.00 6.08
C LEU A 292 -4.02 17.79 4.81
N ARG A 293 -4.83 17.23 3.90
CA ARG A 293 -5.26 17.89 2.66
C ARG A 293 -6.04 19.16 2.95
N SER A 294 -7.03 19.12 3.85
CA SER A 294 -7.84 20.30 4.19
C SER A 294 -7.05 21.44 4.84
N ARG A 295 -5.90 21.11 5.47
CA ARG A 295 -4.95 22.07 6.04
C ARG A 295 -3.87 22.53 5.06
N GLY A 296 -3.87 22.04 3.82
CA GLY A 296 -2.80 22.31 2.84
C GLY A 296 -1.45 21.70 3.21
N GLN A 297 -1.44 20.63 4.03
CA GLN A 297 -0.26 19.96 4.57
C GLN A 297 0.02 18.59 3.91
N LEU A 298 -0.85 18.14 3.00
CA LEU A 298 -0.59 16.94 2.19
C LEU A 298 0.36 17.30 1.04
N THR A 299 1.64 16.96 1.17
CA THR A 299 2.70 17.33 0.21
C THR A 299 2.91 16.29 -0.90
N VAL A 300 2.61 15.02 -0.62
CA VAL A 300 2.69 13.89 -1.54
C VAL A 300 1.27 13.46 -1.89
N ARG A 301 1.02 13.22 -3.18
CA ARG A 301 -0.26 12.74 -3.71
C ARG A 301 -0.52 11.29 -3.29
N LEU A 302 -1.78 10.92 -3.07
CA LEU A 302 -2.16 9.59 -2.61
C LEU A 302 -3.26 8.97 -3.47
N GLY A 303 -2.93 7.87 -4.15
CA GLY A 303 -3.89 6.99 -4.80
C GLY A 303 -4.13 5.73 -3.96
N GLY A 304 -5.23 5.66 -3.22
CA GLY A 304 -5.44 4.60 -2.23
C GLY A 304 -6.47 3.53 -2.62
N GLY A 305 -6.13 2.26 -2.43
CA GLY A 305 -7.07 1.15 -2.45
C GLY A 305 -7.88 1.11 -1.15
N ILE A 306 -9.19 0.85 -1.23
CA ILE A 306 -10.03 0.71 -0.03
C ILE A 306 -9.77 -0.66 0.60
N GLN A 307 -9.36 -0.64 1.87
CA GLN A 307 -8.89 -1.83 2.58
C GLN A 307 -10.00 -2.57 3.37
N ASP A 308 -10.84 -1.84 4.12
CA ASP A 308 -11.65 -2.40 5.21
C ASP A 308 -13.00 -3.00 4.77
N VAL A 309 -13.05 -3.59 3.58
CA VAL A 309 -14.31 -4.08 2.96
C VAL A 309 -14.38 -5.60 2.83
N PHE A 310 -13.23 -6.28 2.82
CA PHE A 310 -13.21 -7.72 2.58
C PHE A 310 -13.74 -8.50 3.78
N GLY A 311 -14.83 -9.22 3.56
CA GLY A 311 -15.58 -9.92 4.61
C GLY A 311 -16.53 -8.99 5.38
N ASN A 312 -16.64 -7.73 4.96
CA ASN A 312 -17.43 -6.70 5.64
C ASN A 312 -18.30 -5.93 4.64
N LEU A 313 -19.12 -6.67 3.87
CA LEU A 313 -20.16 -6.08 3.02
C LEU A 313 -21.48 -5.99 3.82
N PRO A 314 -22.23 -4.87 3.71
CA PRO A 314 -23.49 -4.71 4.43
C PRO A 314 -24.58 -5.66 3.93
N GLU A 315 -24.50 -6.08 2.66
CA GLU A 315 -25.42 -7.02 2.04
C GLU A 315 -24.98 -8.47 2.27
N ALA A 316 -25.94 -9.34 2.58
CA ALA A 316 -25.69 -10.79 2.71
C ALA A 316 -25.28 -11.43 1.37
N ASP A 317 -25.66 -10.82 0.24
CA ASP A 317 -25.26 -11.21 -1.10
C ASP A 317 -24.01 -10.43 -1.54
N LEU A 318 -22.94 -11.18 -1.82
CA LEU A 318 -21.64 -10.64 -2.22
C LEU A 318 -21.73 -9.76 -3.48
N ASP A 319 -22.49 -10.21 -4.49
CA ASP A 319 -22.65 -9.46 -5.73
C ASP A 319 -23.38 -8.12 -5.50
N GLN A 320 -24.43 -8.13 -4.67
CA GLN A 320 -25.16 -6.92 -4.31
C GLN A 320 -24.26 -5.91 -3.60
N GLY A 321 -23.46 -6.35 -2.62
CA GLY A 321 -22.58 -5.44 -1.89
C GLY A 321 -21.41 -4.91 -2.72
N MET A 322 -20.93 -5.70 -3.68
CA MET A 322 -19.88 -5.26 -4.61
C MET A 322 -20.30 -4.11 -5.52
N LYS A 323 -21.59 -3.98 -5.86
CA LYS A 323 -22.10 -2.88 -6.70
C LYS A 323 -21.78 -1.50 -6.14
N LYS A 324 -21.71 -1.35 -4.81
CA LYS A 324 -21.32 -0.10 -4.14
C LYS A 324 -19.93 0.39 -4.55
N TYR A 325 -19.05 -0.54 -4.94
CA TYR A 325 -17.67 -0.27 -5.32
C TYR A 325 -17.45 -0.27 -6.83
N SER A 326 -18.52 -0.41 -7.61
CA SER A 326 -18.45 -0.38 -9.08
C SER A 326 -17.99 1.00 -9.57
N ASN A 327 -16.98 1.02 -10.43
CA ASN A 327 -16.50 2.24 -11.10
C ASN A 327 -16.07 3.39 -10.14
N ILE A 328 -15.65 3.07 -8.91
CA ILE A 328 -15.13 4.09 -7.98
C ILE A 328 -13.65 4.41 -8.21
N ALA A 329 -12.93 3.56 -8.94
CA ALA A 329 -11.53 3.79 -9.26
C ALA A 329 -11.37 5.08 -10.08
N GLY A 330 -10.45 5.94 -9.67
CA GLY A 330 -10.23 7.28 -10.21
C GLY A 330 -11.04 8.39 -9.52
N GLN A 331 -12.03 8.07 -8.68
CA GLN A 331 -12.80 9.09 -7.95
C GLN A 331 -11.95 9.77 -6.87
N GLY A 332 -12.06 11.10 -6.80
CA GLY A 332 -11.27 11.95 -5.91
C GLY A 332 -10.82 13.20 -6.64
N ASP A 333 -9.76 13.85 -6.13
CA ASP A 333 -9.11 14.98 -6.80
C ASP A 333 -7.69 14.61 -7.25
N ASP A 334 -6.84 15.61 -7.53
CA ASP A 334 -5.47 15.38 -7.96
C ASP A 334 -4.49 15.12 -6.80
N MET A 335 -4.92 15.30 -5.55
CA MET A 335 -4.11 15.03 -4.35
C MET A 335 -4.49 13.74 -3.65
N LEU A 336 -5.77 13.36 -3.65
CA LEU A 336 -6.28 12.15 -3.01
C LEU A 336 -7.40 11.52 -3.83
N TRP A 337 -7.21 10.27 -4.28
CA TRP A 337 -8.21 9.51 -5.04
C TRP A 337 -8.19 8.02 -4.73
N VAL A 338 -9.25 7.33 -5.14
CA VAL A 338 -9.39 5.88 -4.99
C VAL A 338 -8.76 5.17 -6.17
N THR A 339 -7.90 4.18 -5.92
CA THR A 339 -7.28 3.36 -6.98
C THR A 339 -7.99 2.02 -7.15
N SER A 340 -8.44 1.38 -6.07
CA SER A 340 -8.94 0.00 -6.13
C SER A 340 -9.75 -0.39 -4.91
N VAL A 341 -10.27 -1.62 -4.94
CA VAL A 341 -10.87 -2.31 -3.80
C VAL A 341 -10.47 -3.78 -3.87
N ALA A 342 -9.85 -4.31 -2.82
CA ALA A 342 -9.29 -5.65 -2.85
C ALA A 342 -9.05 -6.22 -1.43
N PRO A 343 -8.81 -7.54 -1.29
CA PRO A 343 -8.79 -8.21 0.02
C PRO A 343 -7.48 -8.05 0.76
N THR A 344 -6.76 -6.93 0.64
CA THR A 344 -5.43 -6.70 1.23
C THR A 344 -4.33 -7.67 0.74
N ALA A 345 -4.45 -8.97 1.01
CA ALA A 345 -3.54 -10.04 0.60
C ALA A 345 -4.29 -11.30 0.14
N ILE A 346 -3.85 -11.92 -0.96
CA ILE A 346 -4.37 -13.21 -1.47
C ILE A 346 -3.45 -14.40 -1.18
N ASP A 347 -2.30 -14.16 -0.55
CA ASP A 347 -1.45 -15.17 0.08
C ASP A 347 -0.63 -14.61 1.26
N GLY A 348 0.27 -15.43 1.80
CA GLY A 348 1.19 -15.04 2.88
C GLY A 348 2.42 -14.28 2.38
N GLY A 349 3.03 -13.50 3.27
CA GLY A 349 4.31 -12.82 3.01
C GLY A 349 5.51 -13.59 3.56
N GLY A 350 6.72 -13.14 3.21
CA GLY A 350 7.94 -13.78 3.69
C GLY A 350 8.08 -15.20 3.12
N SER A 351 8.47 -16.11 3.99
CA SER A 351 8.49 -17.55 3.71
C SER A 351 7.10 -18.17 3.46
N ARG A 352 6.01 -17.50 3.83
CA ARG A 352 4.64 -17.98 3.67
C ARG A 352 4.01 -17.65 2.32
N ALA A 353 4.77 -17.09 1.39
CA ALA A 353 4.32 -16.92 0.01
C ALA A 353 3.86 -18.27 -0.58
N CYS A 354 2.72 -18.27 -1.26
CA CYS A 354 2.12 -19.51 -1.75
C CYS A 354 2.82 -19.98 -3.03
N THR A 355 3.66 -21.01 -2.93
CA THR A 355 4.53 -21.47 -4.02
C THR A 355 4.28 -22.92 -4.43
N ASN A 356 4.48 -23.24 -5.72
CA ASN A 356 4.53 -24.64 -6.18
C ASN A 356 5.91 -25.28 -5.96
N GLU A 357 6.93 -24.48 -5.65
CA GLU A 357 8.29 -24.97 -5.46
C GLU A 357 8.40 -25.74 -4.14
N LYS A 358 9.00 -26.92 -4.21
CA LYS A 358 9.18 -27.76 -3.02
C LYS A 358 10.30 -27.18 -2.16
N ARG A 359 9.96 -26.82 -0.92
CA ARG A 359 10.93 -26.42 0.10
C ARG A 359 11.84 -27.60 0.48
N GLN A 360 13.15 -27.40 0.41
CA GLN A 360 14.19 -28.38 0.76
C GLN A 360 14.90 -28.02 2.08
N GLY A 361 14.86 -26.75 2.49
CA GLY A 361 15.46 -26.24 3.71
C GLY A 361 14.61 -25.15 4.36
N GLN A 362 15.01 -24.71 5.54
CA GLN A 362 14.29 -23.67 6.28
C GLN A 362 14.67 -22.27 5.76
N LEU A 363 13.68 -21.46 5.42
CA LEU A 363 13.82 -20.04 5.09
C LEU A 363 13.54 -19.16 6.31
N GLU A 364 12.46 -19.47 7.05
CA GLU A 364 12.09 -18.80 8.30
C GLU A 364 11.60 -19.85 9.30
N VAL A 365 11.55 -19.51 10.59
CA VAL A 365 11.15 -20.47 11.62
C VAL A 365 9.69 -20.90 11.50
N ILE A 366 8.83 -20.00 11.01
CA ILE A 366 7.40 -20.24 10.81
C ILE A 366 7.07 -21.28 9.73
N ASP A 367 8.06 -21.70 8.93
CA ASP A 367 7.92 -22.68 7.83
C ASP A 367 7.26 -23.99 8.26
N SER A 368 7.57 -24.47 9.47
CA SER A 368 7.03 -25.72 10.00
C SER A 368 5.51 -25.69 10.16
N TRP A 369 4.94 -24.51 10.35
CA TRP A 369 3.49 -24.30 10.46
C TRP A 369 2.83 -24.14 9.09
N TRP A 370 3.52 -23.53 8.11
CA TRP A 370 3.02 -23.35 6.74
C TRP A 370 4.02 -23.86 5.69
N PRO A 371 4.18 -25.19 5.55
CA PRO A 371 5.19 -25.76 4.65
C PRO A 371 4.99 -25.36 3.18
N MET A 372 3.74 -25.12 2.77
CA MET A 372 3.35 -24.67 1.42
C MET A 372 3.00 -23.17 1.35
N GLY A 373 3.17 -22.42 2.45
CA GLY A 373 2.70 -21.05 2.59
C GLY A 373 1.19 -20.91 2.86
N GLN A 374 0.72 -19.68 2.97
CA GLN A 374 -0.70 -19.34 3.13
C GLN A 374 -1.34 -19.14 1.76
N CYS A 375 -1.92 -20.20 1.19
CA CYS A 375 -2.55 -20.17 -0.13
C CYS A 375 -4.04 -19.79 -0.02
N HIS A 376 -4.39 -18.51 -0.02
CA HIS A 376 -5.78 -18.12 0.21
C HIS A 376 -6.73 -18.42 -0.97
N THR A 377 -6.20 -18.61 -2.18
CA THR A 377 -7.00 -18.94 -3.37
C THR A 377 -7.18 -20.45 -3.62
N ASP A 378 -6.57 -21.31 -2.79
CA ASP A 378 -6.74 -22.76 -2.86
C ASP A 378 -8.12 -23.20 -2.38
N GLN A 379 -8.65 -24.27 -2.98
CA GLN A 379 -9.94 -24.84 -2.58
C GLN A 379 -9.89 -25.51 -1.21
N GLU A 380 -8.75 -26.09 -0.85
CA GLU A 380 -8.52 -26.64 0.47
C GLU A 380 -7.94 -25.58 1.40
N PHE A 381 -8.44 -25.53 2.63
CA PHE A 381 -7.78 -24.84 3.73
C PHE A 381 -7.17 -25.88 4.66
N ARG A 382 -5.86 -25.79 4.88
CA ARG A 382 -5.11 -26.74 5.73
C ARG A 382 -4.71 -26.17 7.08
N GLY A 383 -4.81 -24.84 7.25
CA GLY A 383 -4.39 -24.15 8.47
C GLY A 383 -2.90 -24.31 8.73
N ALA A 384 -2.45 -23.85 9.90
CA ALA A 384 -1.12 -24.20 10.37
C ALA A 384 -1.09 -25.65 10.87
N ALA A 385 -0.11 -26.42 10.41
CA ALA A 385 0.13 -27.80 10.86
C ALA A 385 -1.11 -28.73 10.79
N GLY A 386 -1.99 -28.53 9.79
CA GLY A 386 -3.13 -29.43 9.56
C GLY A 386 -4.32 -29.24 10.51
N ARG A 387 -4.33 -28.17 11.30
CA ARG A 387 -5.40 -27.88 12.28
C ARG A 387 -6.58 -27.11 11.67
N ALA A 388 -6.79 -27.16 10.36
CA ALA A 388 -7.90 -26.42 9.74
C ALA A 388 -9.28 -26.97 10.12
N GLY A 389 -10.19 -26.05 10.44
CA GLY A 389 -11.62 -26.30 10.31
C GLY A 389 -12.03 -26.48 8.85
N SER A 390 -13.13 -27.18 8.63
CA SER A 390 -13.69 -27.39 7.29
C SER A 390 -14.28 -26.09 6.72
N ILE A 391 -13.97 -25.79 5.44
CA ILE A 391 -14.64 -24.74 4.68
C ILE A 391 -15.61 -25.34 3.66
N GLN A 392 -16.72 -24.66 3.38
CA GLN A 392 -17.69 -25.09 2.37
C GLN A 392 -17.49 -24.38 1.03
N ALA A 393 -16.89 -23.18 1.06
CA ALA A 393 -16.61 -22.38 -0.11
C ALA A 393 -15.38 -21.49 0.10
N ASN A 394 -14.81 -21.00 -1.01
CA ASN A 394 -13.66 -20.10 -0.97
C ASN A 394 -14.08 -18.66 -1.27
N TYR A 395 -14.16 -17.85 -0.21
CA TYR A 395 -14.53 -16.45 -0.29
C TYR A 395 -13.57 -15.59 -1.11
N PHE A 396 -12.26 -15.88 -1.11
CA PHE A 396 -11.30 -15.14 -1.94
C PHE A 396 -11.61 -15.28 -3.42
N ARG A 397 -11.89 -16.51 -3.87
CA ARG A 397 -12.23 -16.77 -5.27
C ARG A 397 -13.54 -16.12 -5.66
N GLU A 398 -14.57 -16.25 -4.82
CA GLU A 398 -15.87 -15.62 -5.05
C GLU A 398 -15.76 -14.09 -5.08
N TRP A 399 -14.98 -13.50 -4.17
CA TRP A 399 -14.71 -12.06 -4.11
C TRP A 399 -14.04 -11.57 -5.40
N VAL A 400 -13.00 -12.26 -5.86
CA VAL A 400 -12.29 -11.92 -7.12
C VAL A 400 -13.26 -12.01 -8.31
N VAL A 401 -14.03 -13.08 -8.45
CA VAL A 401 -15.00 -13.22 -9.55
C VAL A 401 -16.07 -12.13 -9.49
N SER A 402 -16.59 -11.84 -8.30
CA SER A 402 -17.59 -10.80 -8.07
C SER A 402 -17.05 -9.40 -8.36
N SER A 403 -15.77 -9.12 -8.06
CA SER A 403 -15.13 -7.86 -8.44
C SER A 403 -15.14 -7.66 -9.95
N GLY A 404 -14.76 -8.70 -10.71
CA GLY A 404 -14.78 -8.65 -12.17
C GLY A 404 -16.18 -8.46 -12.74
N LYS A 405 -17.16 -9.21 -12.23
CA LYS A 405 -18.58 -9.10 -12.62
C LYS A 405 -19.14 -7.69 -12.41
N ASN A 406 -18.68 -6.98 -11.38
CA ASN A 406 -19.23 -5.68 -10.98
C ASN A 406 -18.31 -4.49 -11.34
N ASN A 407 -17.33 -4.67 -12.23
CA ASN A 407 -16.38 -3.61 -12.64
C ASN A 407 -15.67 -2.93 -11.44
N VAL A 408 -15.27 -3.73 -10.46
CA VAL A 408 -14.47 -3.29 -9.32
C VAL A 408 -13.01 -3.55 -9.65
N ARG A 409 -12.18 -2.49 -9.63
CA ARG A 409 -10.75 -2.61 -9.90
C ARG A 409 -10.03 -3.30 -8.74
N PHE A 410 -9.36 -4.41 -9.04
CA PHE A 410 -8.51 -5.16 -8.12
C PHE A 410 -7.05 -4.70 -8.28
N ALA A 411 -6.48 -4.01 -7.30
CA ALA A 411 -5.07 -3.58 -7.25
C ALA A 411 -4.69 -3.25 -5.80
N ASN A 412 -3.43 -2.91 -5.54
CA ASN A 412 -2.90 -2.76 -4.19
C ASN A 412 -3.17 -4.03 -3.37
N THR A 413 -2.87 -5.21 -3.92
CA THR A 413 -3.09 -6.50 -3.25
C THR A 413 -1.83 -7.34 -3.20
N HIS A 414 -1.48 -7.80 -2.00
CA HIS A 414 -0.32 -8.63 -1.76
C HIS A 414 -0.52 -9.97 -2.48
N THR A 415 0.38 -10.25 -3.41
CA THR A 415 0.42 -11.47 -4.21
C THR A 415 1.88 -11.90 -4.38
N ALA A 416 2.39 -12.70 -3.46
CA ALA A 416 3.84 -12.96 -3.41
C ALA A 416 4.26 -14.22 -4.18
N GLY A 417 3.51 -15.31 -4.10
CA GLY A 417 3.94 -16.61 -4.59
C GLY A 417 3.51 -16.95 -6.02
N ASP A 418 4.29 -17.75 -6.74
CA ASP A 418 4.06 -18.14 -8.14
C ASP A 418 2.72 -18.87 -8.32
N ARG A 419 2.34 -19.72 -7.35
CA ARG A 419 1.07 -20.43 -7.38
C ARG A 419 -0.11 -19.47 -7.26
N SER A 420 0.02 -18.48 -6.39
CA SER A 420 -0.98 -17.42 -6.23
C SER A 420 -1.12 -16.56 -7.48
N VAL A 421 0.00 -16.18 -8.09
CA VAL A 421 0.00 -15.48 -9.39
C VAL A 421 -0.74 -16.31 -10.44
N LYS A 422 -0.40 -17.60 -10.57
CA LYS A 422 -1.06 -18.51 -11.51
C LYS A 422 -2.57 -18.58 -11.28
N ASN A 423 -3.00 -18.79 -10.03
CA ASN A 423 -4.41 -18.85 -9.65
C ASN A 423 -5.15 -17.54 -9.96
N MET A 424 -4.51 -16.39 -9.75
CA MET A 424 -5.08 -15.10 -10.10
C MET A 424 -5.22 -14.93 -11.62
N LEU A 425 -4.23 -15.36 -12.41
CA LEU A 425 -4.33 -15.35 -13.88
C LEU A 425 -5.46 -16.27 -14.38
N ASP A 426 -5.68 -17.43 -13.74
CA ASP A 426 -6.82 -18.32 -14.03
C ASP A 426 -8.16 -17.61 -13.78
N LEU A 427 -8.30 -16.94 -12.64
CA LEU A 427 -9.51 -16.20 -12.28
C LEU A 427 -9.74 -15.01 -13.23
N ILE A 428 -8.69 -14.27 -13.59
CA ILE A 428 -8.77 -13.16 -14.54
C ILE A 428 -9.24 -13.67 -15.91
N GLU A 429 -8.66 -14.76 -16.42
CA GLU A 429 -9.05 -15.33 -17.70
C GLU A 429 -10.50 -15.85 -17.68
N GLN A 430 -10.92 -16.47 -16.58
CA GLN A 430 -12.32 -16.86 -16.36
C GLN A 430 -13.25 -15.65 -16.42
N ILE A 431 -12.91 -14.58 -15.71
CA ILE A 431 -13.70 -13.34 -15.66
C ILE A 431 -13.79 -12.71 -17.06
N GLN A 432 -12.66 -12.57 -17.77
CA GLN A 432 -12.65 -11.98 -19.10
C GLN A 432 -13.46 -12.80 -20.11
N LYS A 433 -13.44 -14.13 -19.99
CA LYS A 433 -14.26 -15.02 -20.82
C LYS A 433 -15.76 -14.84 -20.54
N GLN A 434 -16.15 -14.62 -19.29
CA GLN A 434 -17.55 -14.54 -18.88
C GLN A 434 -18.14 -13.13 -19.02
N TYR A 435 -17.36 -12.10 -18.74
CA TYR A 435 -17.82 -10.70 -18.61
C TYR A 435 -17.12 -9.72 -19.56
N GLY A 436 -16.21 -10.20 -20.40
CA GLY A 436 -15.46 -9.39 -21.36
C GLY A 436 -14.12 -8.89 -20.83
N LYS A 437 -13.20 -8.54 -21.76
CA LYS A 437 -11.81 -8.16 -21.43
C LYS A 437 -11.72 -6.96 -20.48
N ASP A 438 -12.66 -6.01 -20.58
CA ASP A 438 -12.66 -4.81 -19.76
C ASP A 438 -13.04 -5.05 -18.29
N ALA A 439 -13.63 -6.21 -17.96
CA ALA A 439 -14.01 -6.57 -16.59
C ALA A 439 -12.80 -6.63 -15.62
N THR A 440 -11.60 -6.86 -16.14
CA THR A 440 -10.35 -6.83 -15.36
C THR A 440 -9.39 -5.73 -15.83
N LYS A 441 -9.90 -4.68 -16.46
CA LYS A 441 -9.06 -3.58 -16.96
C LYS A 441 -8.30 -2.94 -15.80
N ASN A 442 -7.00 -2.75 -16.01
CA ASN A 442 -6.07 -2.17 -15.04
C ASN A 442 -5.98 -2.91 -13.71
N TRP A 443 -6.38 -4.19 -13.64
CA TRP A 443 -6.12 -5.00 -12.46
C TRP A 443 -4.62 -5.20 -12.25
N ALA A 444 -4.21 -5.36 -10.99
CA ALA A 444 -2.82 -5.44 -10.62
C ALA A 444 -2.55 -6.42 -9.45
N MET A 445 -1.30 -6.90 -9.41
CA MET A 445 -0.73 -7.70 -8.33
C MET A 445 0.55 -7.05 -7.82
N ASP A 446 0.74 -7.03 -6.51
CA ASP A 446 1.91 -6.41 -5.86
C ASP A 446 3.06 -7.42 -5.65
N HIS A 447 4.22 -6.93 -5.22
CA HIS A 447 5.44 -7.65 -4.82
C HIS A 447 6.28 -8.29 -5.90
N CYS A 448 5.70 -9.14 -6.74
CA CYS A 448 6.45 -9.96 -7.69
C CYS A 448 7.55 -10.82 -7.03
N ARG A 449 7.31 -11.25 -5.78
CA ARG A 449 8.34 -11.97 -5.01
C ARG A 449 8.74 -13.27 -5.69
N TYR A 450 7.77 -14.06 -6.15
CA TYR A 450 7.97 -15.23 -6.99
C TYR A 450 6.96 -15.18 -8.15
N VAL A 451 7.47 -15.08 -9.38
CA VAL A 451 6.66 -15.15 -10.61
C VAL A 451 7.31 -16.14 -11.56
N ASP A 452 6.57 -17.18 -11.96
CA ASP A 452 7.06 -18.14 -12.94
C ASP A 452 7.17 -17.48 -14.33
N PRO A 453 8.36 -17.48 -14.98
CA PRO A 453 8.51 -16.99 -16.35
C PRO A 453 7.52 -17.58 -17.35
N ALA A 454 7.05 -18.81 -17.14
CA ALA A 454 6.06 -19.46 -17.98
C ALA A 454 4.71 -18.73 -18.01
N ASP A 455 4.37 -17.98 -16.96
CA ASP A 455 3.12 -17.24 -16.86
C ASP A 455 3.20 -15.83 -17.50
N MET A 456 4.39 -15.33 -17.87
CA MET A 456 4.55 -13.96 -18.38
C MET A 456 3.87 -13.68 -19.73
N PRO A 457 3.97 -14.54 -20.77
CA PRO A 457 3.23 -14.31 -22.02
C PRO A 457 1.71 -14.30 -21.79
N ARG A 458 1.23 -15.09 -20.83
CA ARG A 458 -0.16 -15.12 -20.42
C ARG A 458 -0.56 -13.83 -19.70
N ALA A 459 0.23 -13.37 -18.74
CA ALA A 459 0.03 -12.10 -18.05
C ALA A 459 -0.04 -10.92 -19.03
N ALA A 460 0.87 -10.85 -20.00
CA ALA A 460 0.89 -9.81 -21.04
C ALA A 460 -0.42 -9.82 -21.86
N ARG A 461 -0.87 -10.99 -22.31
CA ARG A 461 -2.13 -11.14 -23.05
C ARG A 461 -3.35 -10.70 -22.24
N LEU A 462 -3.37 -11.01 -20.94
CA LEU A 462 -4.47 -10.63 -20.04
C LEU A 462 -4.42 -9.15 -19.64
N GLY A 463 -3.30 -8.46 -19.87
CA GLY A 463 -3.16 -7.02 -19.67
C GLY A 463 -3.10 -6.58 -18.20
N VAL A 464 -2.74 -7.50 -17.30
CA VAL A 464 -2.59 -7.28 -15.85
C VAL A 464 -1.30 -6.53 -15.54
N TRP A 465 -1.34 -5.67 -14.52
CA TRP A 465 -0.19 -4.96 -13.99
C TRP A 465 0.52 -5.76 -12.91
N PHE A 466 1.85 -5.63 -12.88
CA PHE A 466 2.70 -6.11 -11.80
C PHE A 466 3.40 -4.92 -11.16
N SER A 467 3.16 -4.73 -9.87
CA SER A 467 3.90 -3.78 -9.04
C SER A 467 4.97 -4.57 -8.31
N CYS A 468 6.25 -4.32 -8.61
CA CYS A 468 7.36 -5.19 -8.17
C CYS A 468 8.32 -4.49 -7.22
N ALA A 469 8.67 -5.16 -6.12
CA ALA A 469 9.56 -4.65 -5.07
C ALA A 469 11.01 -5.16 -5.26
N PRO A 470 11.96 -4.34 -5.74
CA PRO A 470 13.30 -4.79 -6.11
C PRO A 470 14.09 -5.41 -4.96
N LYS A 471 13.97 -4.89 -3.74
CA LYS A 471 14.62 -5.44 -2.53
C LYS A 471 14.45 -6.94 -2.32
N TYR A 472 13.39 -7.59 -2.82
CA TYR A 472 13.25 -9.04 -2.69
C TYR A 472 14.37 -9.82 -3.40
N ILE A 473 15.11 -9.21 -4.32
CA ILE A 473 16.31 -9.76 -4.95
C ILE A 473 17.39 -10.06 -3.90
N GLN A 474 17.49 -9.26 -2.84
CA GLN A 474 18.44 -9.49 -1.76
C GLN A 474 18.13 -10.75 -0.93
N ASN A 475 16.92 -11.32 -1.07
CA ASN A 475 16.54 -12.58 -0.42
C ASN A 475 16.94 -13.81 -1.24
N ALA A 476 17.47 -13.64 -2.45
CA ALA A 476 17.84 -14.73 -3.35
C ALA A 476 18.79 -15.78 -2.72
N PRO A 477 19.80 -15.42 -1.90
CA PRO A 477 20.63 -16.42 -1.22
C PRO A 477 19.83 -17.37 -0.31
N GLY A 478 18.89 -16.82 0.46
CA GLY A 478 18.00 -17.61 1.33
C GLY A 478 17.07 -18.50 0.51
N VAL A 479 16.53 -18.00 -0.60
CA VAL A 479 15.67 -18.77 -1.51
C VAL A 479 16.44 -19.89 -2.19
N ALA A 480 17.67 -19.64 -2.63
CA ALA A 480 18.53 -20.67 -3.23
C ALA A 480 18.80 -21.82 -2.25
N THR A 481 19.02 -21.48 -0.98
CA THR A 481 19.26 -22.45 0.11
C THR A 481 17.99 -23.22 0.48
N ALA A 482 16.85 -22.53 0.63
CA ALA A 482 15.60 -23.13 1.11
C ALA A 482 14.83 -23.88 0.02
N TYR A 483 14.99 -23.52 -1.26
CA TYR A 483 14.28 -24.13 -2.39
C TYR A 483 15.25 -24.71 -3.41
N ASN A 484 15.84 -23.86 -4.25
CA ASN A 484 16.86 -24.20 -5.25
C ASN A 484 17.39 -22.96 -5.97
N GLU A 485 18.59 -23.06 -6.57
CA GLU A 485 19.21 -21.98 -7.34
C GLU A 485 18.35 -21.51 -8.52
N ARG A 486 17.62 -22.42 -9.19
CA ARG A 486 16.74 -22.06 -10.33
C ARG A 486 15.68 -21.05 -9.91
N MET A 487 14.97 -21.29 -8.81
CA MET A 487 13.94 -20.38 -8.30
C MET A 487 14.54 -19.00 -8.00
N ALA A 488 15.68 -18.97 -7.30
CA ALA A 488 16.37 -17.74 -6.96
C ALA A 488 16.85 -16.94 -8.19
N GLN A 489 17.25 -17.63 -9.26
CA GLN A 489 17.75 -17.01 -10.48
C GLN A 489 16.66 -16.58 -11.47
N THR A 490 15.46 -17.17 -11.41
CA THR A 490 14.46 -17.02 -12.50
C THR A 490 13.09 -16.49 -12.05
N MET A 491 12.77 -16.55 -10.75
CA MET A 491 11.42 -16.19 -10.28
C MET A 491 11.38 -14.95 -9.39
N ILE A 492 12.50 -14.49 -8.85
CA ILE A 492 12.53 -13.36 -7.93
C ILE A 492 12.55 -12.04 -8.69
N VAL A 493 11.46 -11.27 -8.60
CA VAL A 493 11.32 -9.94 -9.21
C VAL A 493 11.83 -9.94 -10.67
N PRO A 494 11.30 -10.79 -11.56
CA PRO A 494 11.90 -11.05 -12.88
C PRO A 494 11.48 -9.98 -13.92
N VAL A 495 11.78 -8.71 -13.60
CA VAL A 495 11.30 -7.53 -14.33
C VAL A 495 11.81 -7.49 -15.76
N GLY A 496 13.09 -7.76 -16.01
CA GLY A 496 13.62 -7.74 -17.38
C GLY A 496 12.95 -8.76 -18.30
N THR A 497 12.61 -9.95 -17.79
CA THR A 497 11.84 -10.95 -18.54
C THR A 497 10.38 -10.51 -18.73
N MET A 498 9.75 -9.91 -17.70
CA MET A 498 8.42 -9.31 -17.81
C MET A 498 8.35 -8.24 -18.91
N VAL A 499 9.31 -7.30 -18.94
CA VAL A 499 9.38 -6.25 -19.95
C VAL A 499 9.53 -6.84 -21.35
N LYS A 500 10.43 -7.82 -21.54
CA LYS A 500 10.61 -8.51 -22.84
C LYS A 500 9.35 -9.23 -23.31
N ALA A 501 8.55 -9.76 -22.38
CA ALA A 501 7.29 -10.44 -22.68
C ALA A 501 6.11 -9.47 -22.93
N GLY A 502 6.28 -8.16 -22.74
CA GLY A 502 5.21 -7.16 -22.87
C GLY A 502 4.27 -7.10 -21.66
N VAL A 503 4.70 -7.60 -20.50
CA VAL A 503 3.96 -7.47 -19.25
C VAL A 503 4.02 -6.02 -18.78
N LYS A 504 2.90 -5.49 -18.28
CA LYS A 504 2.85 -4.16 -17.68
C LYS A 504 3.45 -4.23 -16.29
N VAL A 505 4.58 -3.57 -16.07
CA VAL A 505 5.33 -3.64 -14.81
C VAL A 505 5.72 -2.26 -14.31
N VAL A 506 5.60 -2.06 -13.00
CA VAL A 506 5.91 -0.81 -12.30
C VAL A 506 6.69 -1.07 -11.02
N TYR A 507 7.26 -0.02 -10.47
CA TYR A 507 8.04 -0.06 -9.23
C TYR A 507 7.16 0.09 -7.99
N GLU A 508 7.49 -0.65 -6.93
CA GLU A 508 7.04 -0.38 -5.56
C GLU A 508 8.18 -0.46 -4.55
N ALA A 509 8.07 0.30 -3.46
CA ALA A 509 8.98 0.13 -2.32
C ALA A 509 8.46 -0.94 -1.35
N ASP A 510 7.14 -1.11 -1.21
CA ASP A 510 6.46 -1.88 -0.16
C ASP A 510 6.75 -1.34 1.26
N ARG A 511 8.01 -1.37 1.67
CA ARG A 511 8.45 -1.35 3.06
C ARG A 511 9.37 -0.24 3.56
N ASP A 512 9.49 0.92 2.91
CA ASP A 512 10.38 2.02 3.36
C ASP A 512 10.41 3.15 2.31
N ASN A 513 11.41 4.05 2.38
CA ASN A 513 11.63 5.16 1.43
C ASN A 513 12.96 5.02 0.64
N TYR A 514 13.53 3.81 0.47
CA TYR A 514 14.86 3.62 -0.16
C TYR A 514 14.77 3.45 -1.68
N THR A 515 14.08 4.39 -2.30
CA THR A 515 13.78 4.37 -3.74
C THR A 515 15.02 4.27 -4.61
N TRP A 516 16.09 5.00 -4.26
CA TRP A 516 17.32 5.01 -5.06
C TRP A 516 18.10 3.69 -4.93
N ASP A 517 18.09 3.08 -3.75
CA ASP A 517 18.65 1.74 -3.52
C ASP A 517 17.90 0.68 -4.33
N ASP A 518 16.56 0.73 -4.35
CA ASP A 518 15.78 -0.20 -5.14
C ASP A 518 16.00 -0.01 -6.66
N LEU A 519 16.18 1.23 -7.14
CA LEU A 519 16.57 1.49 -8.53
C LEU A 519 17.97 0.93 -8.84
N GLU A 520 18.93 1.06 -7.92
CA GLU A 520 20.24 0.42 -8.06
C GLU A 520 20.11 -1.11 -8.17
N ILE A 521 19.30 -1.72 -7.31
CA ILE A 521 19.06 -3.17 -7.32
C ILE A 521 18.43 -3.61 -8.65
N LEU A 522 17.53 -2.83 -9.25
CA LEU A 522 16.97 -3.14 -10.58
C LEU A 522 18.02 -3.14 -11.70
N LEU A 523 19.01 -2.25 -11.63
CA LEU A 523 20.08 -2.10 -12.62
C LEU A 523 21.19 -3.16 -12.42
N THR A 524 21.53 -3.46 -11.17
CA THR A 524 22.70 -4.27 -10.82
C THR A 524 22.34 -5.72 -10.48
N ARG A 525 21.16 -5.91 -9.88
CA ARG A 525 20.65 -7.17 -9.31
C ARG A 525 21.59 -7.84 -8.32
N LYS A 526 22.41 -7.04 -7.64
CA LYS A 526 23.33 -7.50 -6.61
C LYS A 526 22.60 -7.77 -5.30
N ASP A 527 22.96 -8.85 -4.62
CA ASP A 527 22.65 -9.03 -3.21
C ASP A 527 23.61 -8.21 -2.32
N ARG A 528 23.42 -8.28 -1.00
CA ARG A 528 24.25 -7.57 -0.01
C ARG A 528 25.73 -7.98 -0.04
N GLN A 529 26.07 -9.11 -0.65
CA GLN A 529 27.45 -9.60 -0.81
C GLN A 529 28.02 -9.29 -2.20
N GLY A 530 27.26 -8.61 -3.06
CA GLY A 530 27.65 -8.25 -4.42
C GLY A 530 27.47 -9.36 -5.45
N LYS A 531 26.89 -10.52 -5.10
CA LYS A 531 26.56 -11.56 -6.08
C LYS A 531 25.35 -11.11 -6.90
N VAL A 532 25.44 -11.27 -8.21
CA VAL A 532 24.33 -10.95 -9.11
C VAL A 532 23.38 -12.15 -9.24
N TRP A 533 22.08 -11.88 -9.13
CA TRP A 533 21.00 -12.86 -9.25
C TRP A 533 20.06 -12.51 -10.41
N GLY A 534 19.81 -13.47 -11.30
CA GLY A 534 18.92 -13.28 -12.45
C GLY A 534 19.42 -12.21 -13.41
N GLU A 535 20.65 -12.36 -13.93
CA GLU A 535 21.29 -11.41 -14.85
C GLU A 535 20.38 -10.98 -16.01
N GLN A 536 19.57 -11.92 -16.54
CA GLN A 536 18.61 -11.67 -17.63
C GLN A 536 17.51 -10.66 -17.29
N ASP A 537 17.29 -10.40 -16.00
CA ASP A 537 16.23 -9.57 -15.46
C ASP A 537 16.69 -8.16 -15.07
N LYS A 538 17.96 -7.80 -15.35
CA LYS A 538 18.41 -6.42 -15.28
C LYS A 538 17.59 -5.55 -16.23
N VAL A 539 17.27 -4.34 -15.79
CA VAL A 539 16.65 -3.31 -16.64
C VAL A 539 17.63 -2.19 -16.94
N ASP A 540 17.42 -1.48 -18.04
CA ASP A 540 18.18 -0.27 -18.33
C ASP A 540 17.61 0.95 -17.59
N ARG A 541 18.39 2.04 -17.56
CA ARG A 541 18.02 3.29 -16.88
C ARG A 541 16.70 3.90 -17.41
N PRO A 542 16.46 4.00 -18.74
CA PRO A 542 15.18 4.49 -19.24
C PRO A 542 13.98 3.65 -18.80
N THR A 543 14.12 2.31 -18.79
CA THR A 543 13.06 1.40 -18.34
C THR A 543 12.79 1.57 -16.85
N ALA A 544 13.84 1.56 -16.02
CA ALA A 544 13.71 1.79 -14.58
C ALA A 544 13.06 3.13 -14.26
N LEU A 545 13.43 4.21 -14.97
CA LEU A 545 12.82 5.52 -14.77
C LEU A 545 11.35 5.55 -15.23
N ARG A 546 10.98 4.88 -16.33
CA ARG A 546 9.58 4.74 -16.77
C ARG A 546 8.74 3.99 -15.74
N MET A 547 9.27 2.91 -15.15
CA MET A 547 8.58 2.09 -14.14
C MET A 547 8.16 2.88 -12.91
N ILE A 548 8.93 3.90 -12.50
CA ILE A 548 8.67 4.74 -11.33
C ILE A 548 8.08 6.11 -11.67
N THR A 549 7.79 6.39 -12.95
CA THR A 549 7.18 7.67 -13.37
C THR A 549 6.01 7.42 -14.32
N ARG A 550 6.25 7.37 -15.63
CA ARG A 550 5.21 7.30 -16.66
C ARG A 550 4.31 6.06 -16.52
N TRP A 551 4.91 4.87 -16.38
CA TRP A 551 4.15 3.63 -16.24
C TRP A 551 3.45 3.55 -14.89
N ALA A 552 4.08 4.06 -13.84
CA ALA A 552 3.45 4.19 -12.53
C ALA A 552 2.24 5.16 -12.56
N ALA A 553 2.30 6.23 -13.36
CA ALA A 553 1.16 7.13 -13.56
C ALA A 553 -0.05 6.42 -14.21
N ASP A 554 0.21 5.47 -15.13
CA ASP A 554 -0.84 4.60 -15.68
C ASP A 554 -1.43 3.69 -14.60
N TYR A 555 -0.59 3.06 -13.77
CA TYR A 555 -1.03 2.20 -12.67
C TYR A 555 -1.94 2.95 -11.68
N VAL A 556 -1.58 4.20 -11.34
CA VAL A 556 -2.37 5.01 -10.40
C VAL A 556 -3.52 5.77 -11.07
N LEU A 557 -3.80 5.51 -12.36
CA LEU A 557 -4.93 6.06 -13.13
C LEU A 557 -4.86 7.59 -13.34
N LYS A 558 -3.65 8.12 -13.54
CA LYS A 558 -3.37 9.56 -13.72
C LYS A 558 -2.37 9.83 -14.85
N SER A 559 -2.25 8.97 -15.85
CA SER A 559 -1.26 9.13 -16.92
C SER A 559 -1.49 10.32 -17.86
N ASP A 560 -2.71 10.85 -17.89
CA ASP A 560 -3.05 12.11 -18.54
C ASP A 560 -2.46 13.33 -17.81
N LYS A 561 -2.15 13.20 -16.51
CA LYS A 561 -1.71 14.30 -15.64
C LYS A 561 -0.29 14.17 -15.08
N LEU A 562 0.20 12.95 -14.87
CA LEU A 562 1.44 12.65 -14.13
C LEU A 562 2.43 11.82 -14.96
N GLY A 563 3.62 11.61 -14.39
CA GLY A 563 4.61 10.64 -14.84
C GLY A 563 5.52 11.07 -15.99
N SER A 564 5.36 12.28 -16.51
CA SER A 564 6.26 12.86 -17.51
C SER A 564 6.25 14.39 -17.47
N ILE A 565 7.33 15.02 -17.91
CA ILE A 565 7.45 16.47 -18.04
C ILE A 565 6.99 16.87 -19.44
N GLU A 566 5.68 17.07 -19.59
CA GLU A 566 5.03 17.47 -20.83
C GLU A 566 4.12 18.69 -20.57
N SER A 567 3.97 19.58 -21.55
CA SER A 567 3.08 20.75 -21.41
C SER A 567 1.64 20.30 -21.10
N GLY A 568 0.99 20.98 -20.16
CA GLY A 568 -0.37 20.69 -19.69
C GLY A 568 -0.45 19.67 -18.55
N LYS A 569 0.60 18.87 -18.31
CA LYS A 569 0.66 17.96 -17.16
C LYS A 569 0.91 18.70 -15.85
N LEU A 570 0.60 18.04 -14.74
CA LEU A 570 0.87 18.58 -13.41
C LEU A 570 2.38 18.68 -13.17
N ALA A 571 2.79 19.75 -12.50
CA ALA A 571 4.19 20.06 -12.22
C ALA A 571 4.68 19.30 -10.98
N ASP A 572 4.94 18.01 -11.20
CA ASP A 572 5.59 17.09 -10.27
C ASP A 572 6.96 16.74 -10.85
N LEU A 573 8.04 17.21 -10.21
CA LEU A 573 9.41 17.02 -10.71
C LEU A 573 10.45 16.98 -9.59
N VAL A 574 11.62 16.44 -9.91
CA VAL A 574 12.78 16.36 -9.00
C VAL A 574 14.01 16.90 -9.71
N VAL A 575 14.79 17.73 -9.03
CA VAL A 575 16.14 18.12 -9.46
C VAL A 575 17.14 17.27 -8.68
N LEU A 576 18.05 16.58 -9.37
CA LEU A 576 19.05 15.70 -8.79
C LEU A 576 20.42 16.40 -8.66
N ASP A 577 21.23 15.93 -7.72
CA ASP A 577 22.62 16.37 -7.52
C ASP A 577 23.53 15.95 -8.69
N ARG A 578 23.26 14.78 -9.29
CA ARG A 578 24.06 14.18 -10.37
C ARG A 578 23.17 13.64 -11.50
N ASP A 579 23.80 13.33 -12.62
CA ASP A 579 23.13 12.82 -13.81
C ASP A 579 22.79 11.33 -13.69
N TYR A 580 21.50 11.05 -13.55
CA TYR A 580 20.96 9.69 -13.46
C TYR A 580 21.36 8.82 -14.65
N MET A 581 21.57 9.37 -15.85
CA MET A 581 21.89 8.57 -17.03
C MET A 581 23.35 8.13 -17.09
N THR A 582 24.25 8.77 -16.35
CA THR A 582 25.71 8.56 -16.49
C THR A 582 26.43 8.20 -15.20
N ILE A 583 25.83 8.41 -14.03
CA ILE A 583 26.38 7.91 -12.76
C ILE A 583 26.64 6.39 -12.86
N PRO A 584 27.68 5.82 -12.23
CA PRO A 584 27.85 4.37 -12.17
C PRO A 584 26.61 3.67 -11.61
N ALA A 585 26.31 2.45 -12.08
CA ALA A 585 25.11 1.72 -11.64
C ALA A 585 25.13 1.47 -10.13
N ASP A 586 26.29 1.10 -9.58
CA ASP A 586 26.54 0.84 -8.16
C ASP A 586 26.52 2.09 -7.27
N ASP A 587 26.40 3.28 -7.86
CA ASP A 587 26.34 4.55 -7.12
C ASP A 587 24.94 5.18 -7.17
N VAL A 588 23.94 4.52 -7.79
CA VAL A 588 22.59 5.08 -7.97
C VAL A 588 21.89 5.31 -6.64
N SER A 589 22.08 4.42 -5.66
CA SER A 589 21.61 4.57 -4.27
C SER A 589 22.07 5.87 -3.61
N THR A 590 23.19 6.43 -4.07
CA THR A 590 23.75 7.66 -3.51
C THR A 590 23.13 8.93 -4.07
N LEU A 591 22.27 8.86 -5.09
CA LEU A 591 21.61 10.05 -5.67
C LEU A 591 20.79 10.78 -4.61
N ARG A 592 20.82 12.11 -4.66
CA ARG A 592 20.09 12.96 -3.71
C ARG A 592 19.31 14.06 -4.43
N PRO A 593 17.98 14.09 -4.28
CA PRO A 593 17.18 15.26 -4.65
C PRO A 593 17.73 16.53 -4.02
N GLN A 594 17.87 17.58 -4.83
CA GLN A 594 18.20 18.94 -4.39
C GLN A 594 16.93 19.78 -4.22
N LEU A 595 15.90 19.44 -4.98
CA LEU A 595 14.60 20.10 -4.97
C LEU A 595 13.55 19.09 -5.45
N THR A 596 12.38 19.09 -4.78
CA THR A 596 11.21 18.31 -5.18
C THR A 596 10.01 19.25 -5.30
N LEU A 597 9.32 19.22 -6.44
CA LEU A 597 8.03 19.87 -6.63
C LEU A 597 6.90 18.85 -6.70
N SER A 598 5.78 19.21 -6.09
CA SER A 598 4.50 18.52 -6.21
C SER A 598 3.43 19.58 -6.37
N ASP A 599 2.54 19.40 -7.35
CA ASP A 599 1.44 20.35 -7.63
C ASP A 599 1.93 21.78 -7.90
N GLY A 600 3.08 21.90 -8.58
CA GLY A 600 3.76 23.16 -8.90
C GLY A 600 4.32 23.93 -7.69
N LYS A 601 4.30 23.30 -6.50
CA LYS A 601 4.87 23.86 -5.27
C LYS A 601 6.16 23.14 -4.93
N VAL A 602 7.17 23.89 -4.53
CA VAL A 602 8.36 23.33 -3.92
C VAL A 602 7.98 22.74 -2.56
N ILE A 603 8.12 21.42 -2.40
CA ILE A 603 7.82 20.72 -1.13
C ILE A 603 9.09 20.36 -0.35
N PHE A 604 10.24 20.29 -1.03
CA PHE A 604 11.53 19.99 -0.42
C PHE A 604 12.67 20.71 -1.17
N LEU A 605 13.67 21.18 -0.43
CA LEU A 605 14.96 21.69 -0.91
C LEU A 605 16.09 21.29 0.04
N THR A 606 17.30 21.07 -0.47
CA THR A 606 18.50 21.02 0.39
C THR A 606 18.87 22.43 0.88
N PRO A 607 19.49 22.57 2.07
CA PRO A 607 19.98 23.87 2.54
C PRO A 607 20.95 24.53 1.54
N GLU A 608 21.80 23.74 0.90
CA GLU A 608 22.77 24.19 -0.09
C GLU A 608 22.09 24.74 -1.34
N PHE A 609 21.09 24.04 -1.87
CA PHE A 609 20.34 24.48 -3.06
C PHE A 609 19.46 25.71 -2.75
N SER A 610 18.85 25.74 -1.55
CA SER A 610 18.12 26.91 -1.06
C SER A 610 19.01 28.15 -1.00
N ALA A 611 20.22 28.03 -0.44
CA ALA A 611 21.18 29.12 -0.34
C ALA A 611 21.72 29.55 -1.72
N GLU A 612 22.06 28.60 -2.60
CA GLU A 612 22.57 28.85 -3.95
C GLU A 612 21.63 29.72 -4.79
N HIS A 613 20.31 29.55 -4.61
CA HIS A 613 19.29 30.25 -5.38
C HIS A 613 18.49 31.29 -4.59
N ASN A 614 18.87 31.56 -3.33
CA ASN A 614 18.15 32.44 -2.41
C ASN A 614 16.64 32.09 -2.31
N LEU A 615 16.32 30.80 -2.23
CA LEU A 615 14.94 30.30 -2.21
C LEU A 615 14.49 29.96 -0.81
N LYS A 616 13.35 30.54 -0.38
CA LYS A 616 12.64 30.14 0.85
C LYS A 616 11.13 30.03 0.60
N PRO A 617 10.69 29.05 -0.21
CA PRO A 617 9.28 28.94 -0.56
C PRO A 617 8.43 28.65 0.68
N ALA A 618 7.28 29.30 0.78
CA ALA A 618 6.38 29.11 1.93
C ALA A 618 5.91 27.65 2.01
N GLY A 619 6.06 27.03 3.18
CA GLY A 619 5.65 25.65 3.43
C GLY A 619 6.61 24.57 2.92
N ALA A 620 7.69 24.93 2.21
CA ALA A 620 8.70 23.97 1.78
C ALA A 620 9.56 23.49 2.96
N LEU A 621 9.89 22.21 2.96
CA LEU A 621 10.89 21.64 3.87
C LEU A 621 12.29 21.98 3.34
N ILE A 622 13.12 22.63 4.17
CA ILE A 622 14.54 22.83 3.87
C ILE A 622 15.35 21.94 4.81
N GLY A 623 16.05 20.95 4.28
CA GLY A 623 16.80 19.98 5.09
C GLY A 623 17.48 18.89 4.27
N LYS A 624 18.11 17.92 4.95
CA LYS A 624 18.73 16.75 4.32
C LYS A 624 17.96 15.50 4.71
N TYR A 625 17.84 14.54 3.79
CA TYR A 625 17.15 13.27 4.06
C TYR A 625 17.66 12.60 5.34
N ASP A 626 18.98 12.50 5.51
CA ASP A 626 19.60 11.86 6.68
C ASP A 626 19.20 12.55 8.00
N ASP A 627 19.08 13.88 7.99
CA ASP A 627 18.61 14.64 9.16
C ASP A 627 17.13 14.37 9.46
N LEU A 628 16.30 14.18 8.43
CA LEU A 628 14.88 13.82 8.59
C LEU A 628 14.75 12.42 9.15
N TYR A 629 15.50 11.47 8.58
CA TYR A 629 15.53 10.08 9.01
C TYR A 629 16.02 9.95 10.46
N ALA A 630 17.02 10.75 10.85
CA ALA A 630 17.51 10.81 12.23
C ALA A 630 16.49 11.33 13.25
N ARG A 631 15.37 11.96 12.81
CA ARG A 631 14.26 12.37 13.71
C ARG A 631 13.47 11.18 14.23
N ARG A 632 13.60 10.00 13.61
CA ARG A 632 12.94 8.79 14.07
C ARG A 632 13.47 8.45 15.48
N PRO A 633 12.59 8.15 16.45
CA PRO A 633 12.97 7.59 17.75
C PRO A 633 13.90 6.38 17.59
N ALA A 634 14.74 6.10 18.59
CA ALA A 634 15.73 5.02 18.51
C ALA A 634 15.14 3.63 18.15
N ARG A 635 13.87 3.35 18.52
CA ARG A 635 13.15 2.12 18.14
C ARG A 635 12.45 2.19 16.77
N GLY A 636 12.25 3.39 16.22
CA GLY A 636 11.68 3.63 14.89
C GLY A 636 12.74 3.79 13.80
N ARG A 637 14.01 3.90 14.20
CA ARG A 637 15.17 3.64 13.32
C ARG A 637 15.21 2.14 13.09
N VAL A 638 14.65 1.68 11.97
CA VAL A 638 15.01 0.38 11.43
C VAL A 638 16.52 0.44 11.23
N ALA A 639 17.26 -0.62 11.57
CA ALA A 639 18.66 -0.67 11.17
C ALA A 639 18.71 -0.40 9.66
N ASP A 640 19.62 0.48 9.21
CA ASP A 640 19.82 0.68 7.78
C ASP A 640 20.15 -0.69 7.15
N PHE A 641 19.19 -1.21 6.37
CA PHE A 641 19.11 -2.40 5.50
C PHE A 641 19.77 -3.71 5.92
#